data_AF-A0A0G1Z842-F1
#
_entry.id   AF-A0A0G1Z842-F1
#
_cell.length_a   1.000
_cell.length_b   1.000
_cell.length_c   1.000
_cell.angle_alpha   90.00
_cell.angle_beta   90.00
_cell.angle_gamma   90.00
#
_symmetry.space_group_name_H-M   'P 1'
#
loop_
_entity.id
_entity.type
_entity.pdbx_description
1 polymer ?
#
loop_
_entity_poly.entity_id
_entity_poly.type
_entity_poly.pdbx_seq_one_letter_code
_entity_poly.pdbx_strand_id
1 'polypeptide(L)'
;MRDRINIASLYLLLSVALVVADAVFSYYLKRDTAGFFSASIILLVIVGLLLLFVQKKKKLIIMGLVINLIWIIFFASHFVLFVAAQESIFTEDSRNLAVRDPFLFKAYSQIRMGEVWDFLNSRDVDLTDIKVGIIDTGVDASDGRHPEFQEVFLNALSPQLFEDSEGDRKGHGTQVAGIIGANNISFPDPANYAFPHMNGILSGIHGLNYSLELGKSPTFLSIFSAASTIDALVKREAKIINMSFGTRPLLSPVGVPIFTPMFFRAFARNPDVLFVASAGNFEFDFLGFDVEGVDAELVVPANLGDNFNNVVTVGATDTTLSREDSRASFSSFGSVVSVAAPGVAVYSPAPRGRGNFPIGALNYDQFFSGTSAAAPMVTGVAAVLKTLEPEYQKFIPGLMMDPTTIKNTLVASADPIQPDKRLGFGCFNETTTTTGCRLNAHRAVAWFFPPASTTLSVAATTSDSISISWVNPLDFAFTTPDFDSYRIFRSTTSPVTLESTLVETTDDVNQLSFTETNLQSKTEFFYKVFVFDKAGLYAASNEVSAKTGVTAPPEGFWSVFRHDARSTGRSTFSGPTASPSLLWNAGVGGRSEPAIGFDGTIYIISDSHALFAVDDSGRIKWSFQGKAPTVSPPGPGNWATPAVDRSGVVYFPAGNFYALNPDGTAKWVFENGDESFQRCSPTIAPDGTIYAMSHRANLYAFNPDGSIRWTADLGSGAGLGGTPCSPAIGDDGTLYVAVRGLTPGRTSELVAVNPDGTLKWTFGLFQFEETSPVVGDDGTIYISSGEGFLYGIRPNGTVRWSRLMRSSSFFSSVSLNYANGRIYFANSGFPFKLYSLDGSSGAVVWERVVNRGVFCIGSVDQHNNVFVNNDSDTVFSFDQDGNLNWELFVDRVGGQFEGRGCTVVGSDGVLYYSSPLKKLGF
;
A
#
# COMPACT_ATOMS: atom_id res chain seq x y z
N MET A 1 9.32 19.55 -70.70
CA MET A 1 9.44 20.04 -69.29
C MET A 1 10.74 19.63 -68.59
N ARG A 2 11.60 18.78 -69.18
CA ARG A 2 12.81 18.25 -68.51
C ARG A 2 14.02 19.19 -68.48
N ASP A 3 14.04 20.26 -69.28
CA ASP A 3 15.21 21.15 -69.43
C ASP A 3 14.96 22.63 -69.06
N ARG A 4 13.87 22.96 -68.36
CA ARG A 4 13.54 24.38 -68.02
C ARG A 4 13.00 24.61 -66.61
N ILE A 5 13.32 23.75 -65.64
CA ILE A 5 12.98 24.03 -64.23
C ILE A 5 14.20 24.67 -63.57
N ASN A 6 14.17 26.00 -63.49
CA ASN A 6 15.08 26.81 -62.68
C ASN A 6 14.89 26.43 -61.18
N ILE A 7 15.94 26.52 -60.36
CA ILE A 7 15.89 26.32 -58.89
C ILE A 7 14.69 27.04 -58.24
N ALA A 8 14.33 28.24 -58.70
CA ALA A 8 13.15 28.98 -58.24
C ALA A 8 11.82 28.26 -58.54
N SER A 9 11.71 27.60 -59.69
CA SER A 9 10.54 26.77 -60.05
C SER A 9 10.49 25.47 -59.25
N LEU A 10 11.66 24.93 -58.85
CA LEU A 10 11.76 23.78 -57.96
C LEU A 10 11.34 24.14 -56.53
N TYR A 11 11.76 25.31 -56.04
CA TYR A 11 11.30 25.87 -54.77
C TYR A 11 9.80 26.15 -54.79
N LEU A 12 9.27 26.71 -55.88
CA LEU A 12 7.83 26.94 -56.02
C LEU A 12 7.03 25.63 -55.99
N LEU A 13 7.51 24.58 -56.68
CA LEU A 13 6.92 23.24 -56.61
C LEU A 13 6.99 22.61 -55.22
N LEU A 14 8.10 22.79 -54.50
CA LEU A 14 8.25 22.33 -53.11
C LEU A 14 7.31 23.09 -52.17
N SER A 15 7.18 24.41 -52.34
CA SER A 15 6.29 25.25 -51.53
C SER A 15 4.83 24.92 -51.79
N VAL A 16 4.44 24.69 -53.05
CA VAL A 16 3.08 24.24 -53.39
C VAL A 16 2.81 22.84 -52.83
N ALA A 17 3.78 21.93 -52.88
CA ALA A 17 3.66 20.61 -52.28
C ALA A 17 3.54 20.68 -50.74
N LEU A 18 4.27 21.58 -50.08
CA LEU A 18 4.17 21.84 -48.64
C LEU A 18 2.81 22.44 -48.25
N VAL A 19 2.28 23.37 -49.04
CA VAL A 19 0.95 23.97 -48.79
C VAL A 19 -0.18 22.97 -49.04
N VAL A 20 -0.06 22.12 -50.06
CA VAL A 20 -1.02 21.03 -50.29
C VAL A 20 -0.89 19.96 -49.19
N ALA A 21 0.33 19.67 -48.72
CA ALA A 21 0.56 18.79 -47.57
C ALA A 21 -0.05 19.37 -46.29
N ASP A 22 0.03 20.68 -46.06
CA ASP A 22 -0.55 21.38 -44.90
C ASP A 22 -2.10 21.40 -44.95
N ALA A 23 -2.68 21.55 -46.15
CA ALA A 23 -4.12 21.43 -46.38
C ALA A 23 -4.64 19.99 -46.18
N VAL A 24 -3.86 18.99 -46.62
CA VAL A 24 -4.16 17.55 -46.42
C VAL A 24 -3.93 17.16 -44.96
N PHE A 25 -2.90 17.70 -44.31
CA PHE A 25 -2.57 17.59 -42.89
C PHE A 25 -3.73 18.08 -42.02
N SER A 26 -4.29 19.25 -42.35
CA SER A 26 -5.47 19.82 -41.68
C SER A 26 -6.76 19.02 -41.91
N TYR A 27 -6.84 18.25 -43.01
CA TYR A 27 -8.00 17.43 -43.34
C TYR A 27 -7.99 16.05 -42.66
N TYR A 28 -6.83 15.39 -42.55
CA TYR A 28 -6.70 14.05 -41.96
C TYR A 28 -6.52 14.03 -40.44
N LEU A 29 -6.04 15.12 -39.82
CA LEU A 29 -6.02 15.30 -38.36
C LEU A 29 -7.41 15.12 -37.71
N LYS A 30 -8.48 15.19 -38.50
CA LYS A 30 -9.87 15.07 -38.01
C LYS A 30 -10.45 13.66 -38.03
N ARG A 31 -9.82 12.64 -38.64
CA ARG A 31 -10.56 11.37 -38.88
C ARG A 31 -9.83 10.02 -38.75
N ASP A 32 -8.51 9.87 -38.90
CA ASP A 32 -7.88 8.53 -38.77
C ASP A 32 -6.33 8.56 -38.73
N THR A 33 -5.69 7.90 -37.75
CA THR A 33 -4.23 7.88 -37.56
C THR A 33 -3.50 6.79 -38.37
N ALA A 34 -4.19 5.73 -38.82
CA ALA A 34 -3.59 4.72 -39.70
C ALA A 34 -3.40 5.23 -41.14
N GLY A 35 -4.28 6.13 -41.60
CA GLY A 35 -4.15 6.84 -42.88
C GLY A 35 -2.98 7.82 -42.93
N PHE A 36 -2.65 8.43 -41.78
CA PHE A 36 -1.55 9.38 -41.62
C PHE A 36 -0.17 8.79 -41.94
N PHE A 37 0.09 7.54 -41.49
CA PHE A 37 1.36 6.85 -41.74
C PHE A 37 1.54 6.46 -43.21
N SER A 38 0.45 6.02 -43.85
CA SER A 38 0.43 5.61 -45.25
C SER A 38 0.71 6.80 -46.19
N ALA A 39 0.09 7.95 -45.94
CA ALA A 39 0.28 9.15 -46.76
C ALA A 39 1.68 9.76 -46.61
N SER A 40 2.23 9.74 -45.39
CA SER A 40 3.56 10.30 -45.09
C SER A 40 4.70 9.48 -45.71
N ILE A 41 4.59 8.14 -45.69
CA ILE A 41 5.53 7.24 -46.38
C ILE A 41 5.46 7.42 -47.89
N ILE A 42 4.24 7.53 -48.46
CA ILE A 42 4.07 7.76 -49.90
C ILE A 42 4.66 9.12 -50.31
N LEU A 43 4.47 10.17 -49.51
CA LEU A 43 5.03 11.50 -49.77
C LEU A 43 6.57 11.50 -49.73
N LEU A 44 7.17 10.82 -48.74
CA LEU A 44 8.62 10.68 -48.61
C LEU A 44 9.22 9.85 -49.76
N VAL A 45 8.53 8.80 -50.21
CA VAL A 45 8.93 8.01 -51.38
C VAL A 45 8.84 8.84 -52.67
N ILE A 46 7.80 9.64 -52.84
CA ILE A 46 7.64 10.53 -54.00
C ILE A 46 8.72 11.61 -54.02
N VAL A 47 9.01 12.24 -52.87
CA VAL A 47 10.09 13.23 -52.73
C VAL A 47 11.45 12.59 -52.99
N GLY A 48 11.69 11.37 -52.49
CA GLY A 48 12.91 10.60 -52.75
C GLY A 48 13.08 10.26 -54.24
N LEU A 49 12.02 9.82 -54.92
CA LEU A 49 12.02 9.53 -56.35
C LEU A 49 12.23 10.79 -57.21
N LEU A 50 11.65 11.92 -56.82
CA LEU A 50 11.85 13.22 -57.48
C LEU A 50 13.30 13.70 -57.35
N LEU A 51 13.92 13.52 -56.18
CA LEU A 51 15.32 13.89 -55.94
C LEU A 51 16.30 13.02 -56.74
N LEU A 52 15.97 11.74 -56.97
CA LEU A 52 16.75 10.83 -57.84
C LEU A 52 16.69 11.25 -59.31
N PHE A 53 15.58 11.85 -59.77
CA PHE A 53 15.40 12.29 -61.16
C PHE A 53 16.17 13.58 -61.52
N VAL A 54 16.56 14.39 -60.53
CA VAL A 54 17.19 15.71 -60.73
C VAL A 54 18.73 15.65 -60.72
N GLN A 55 19.34 14.56 -60.25
CA GLN A 55 20.79 14.54 -59.99
C GLN A 55 21.59 13.71 -61.01
N LYS A 56 22.41 14.39 -61.83
CA LYS A 56 23.33 13.76 -62.81
C LYS A 56 24.61 13.12 -62.21
N LYS A 57 24.81 13.11 -60.89
CA LYS A 57 26.07 12.67 -60.27
C LYS A 57 25.87 11.50 -59.29
N LYS A 58 26.40 10.32 -59.62
CA LYS A 58 26.33 9.07 -58.85
C LYS A 58 26.67 9.19 -57.34
N LYS A 59 27.55 10.12 -56.95
CA LYS A 59 27.94 10.32 -55.55
C LYS A 59 26.83 10.90 -54.66
N LEU A 60 25.96 11.78 -55.16
CA LEU A 60 24.87 12.31 -54.34
C LEU A 60 23.69 11.32 -54.21
N ILE A 61 23.48 10.47 -55.21
CA ILE A 61 22.45 9.41 -55.18
C ILE A 61 22.72 8.42 -54.04
N ILE A 62 23.98 8.01 -53.86
CA ILE A 62 24.39 7.11 -52.78
C ILE A 62 24.19 7.78 -51.41
N MET A 63 24.52 9.06 -51.29
CA MET A 63 24.35 9.82 -50.05
C MET A 63 22.85 9.99 -49.67
N GLY A 64 21.98 10.22 -50.65
CA GLY A 64 20.53 10.27 -50.45
C GLY A 64 19.90 8.93 -50.05
N LEU A 65 20.42 7.82 -50.58
CA LEU A 65 20.00 6.47 -50.19
C LEU A 65 20.43 6.12 -48.77
N VAL A 66 21.66 6.49 -48.38
CA VAL A 66 22.16 6.27 -47.01
C VAL A 66 21.37 7.08 -45.98
N ILE A 67 21.04 8.35 -46.29
CA ILE A 67 20.22 9.19 -45.42
C ILE A 67 18.81 8.60 -45.26
N ASN A 68 18.18 8.13 -46.35
CA ASN A 68 16.87 7.47 -46.27
C ASN A 68 16.93 6.17 -45.44
N LEU A 69 17.98 5.36 -45.59
CA LEU A 69 18.14 4.13 -44.82
C LEU A 69 18.33 4.42 -43.31
N ILE A 70 19.07 5.47 -42.97
CA ILE A 70 19.24 5.93 -41.57
C ILE A 70 17.89 6.38 -40.99
N TRP A 71 17.09 7.12 -41.75
CA TRP A 71 15.75 7.53 -41.30
C TRP A 71 14.79 6.34 -41.14
N ILE A 72 14.81 5.37 -42.06
CA ILE A 72 13.99 4.15 -41.94
C ILE A 72 14.38 3.33 -40.69
N ILE A 73 15.68 3.18 -40.43
CA ILE A 73 16.17 2.47 -39.24
C ILE A 73 15.83 3.23 -37.96
N PHE A 74 15.94 4.57 -37.96
CA PHE A 74 15.56 5.42 -36.84
C PHE A 74 14.06 5.34 -36.54
N PHE A 75 13.19 5.35 -37.56
CA PHE A 75 11.74 5.21 -37.35
C PHE A 75 11.33 3.78 -36.98
N ALA A 76 11.99 2.76 -37.53
CA ALA A 76 11.74 1.36 -37.17
C ALA A 76 12.17 1.04 -35.73
N SER A 77 13.29 1.60 -35.25
CA SER A 77 13.73 1.42 -33.87
C SER A 77 12.81 2.12 -32.86
N HIS A 78 12.24 3.27 -33.21
CA HIS A 78 11.23 3.95 -32.39
C HIS A 78 9.89 3.23 -32.43
N PHE A 79 9.53 2.57 -33.54
CA PHE A 79 8.32 1.74 -33.64
C PHE A 79 8.40 0.46 -32.78
N VAL A 80 9.56 -0.20 -32.73
CA VAL A 80 9.77 -1.38 -31.86
C VAL A 80 9.76 -0.99 -30.37
N LEU A 81 10.25 0.20 -30.02
CA LEU A 81 10.13 0.75 -28.67
C LEU A 81 8.68 1.18 -28.33
N PHE A 82 7.86 1.52 -29.33
CA PHE A 82 6.45 1.92 -29.14
C PHE A 82 5.52 0.69 -29.01
N VAL A 83 5.79 -0.39 -29.75
CA VAL A 83 5.03 -1.65 -29.66
C VAL A 83 5.44 -2.47 -28.43
N ALA A 84 6.70 -2.37 -27.98
CA ALA A 84 7.14 -3.00 -26.72
C ALA A 84 6.69 -2.26 -25.45
N ALA A 85 6.04 -1.10 -25.59
CA ALA A 85 5.46 -0.33 -24.48
C ALA A 85 3.95 -0.57 -24.30
N GLN A 86 3.36 -1.52 -25.03
CA GLN A 86 1.92 -1.80 -24.98
C GLN A 86 1.57 -3.15 -24.37
N GLU A 87 2.27 -3.55 -23.31
CA GLU A 87 1.65 -4.41 -22.29
C GLU A 87 2.08 -3.94 -20.90
N SER A 88 1.10 -3.81 -20.02
CA SER A 88 1.14 -3.48 -18.59
C SER A 88 0.90 -2.02 -18.16
N ILE A 89 -0.05 -1.91 -17.23
CA ILE A 89 -0.33 -0.84 -16.26
C ILE A 89 -1.34 0.24 -16.69
N PHE A 90 -2.61 -0.01 -16.36
CA PHE A 90 -3.62 1.02 -16.11
C PHE A 90 -3.37 1.63 -14.73
N THR A 91 -3.22 2.95 -14.64
CA THR A 91 -3.21 3.67 -13.36
C THR A 91 -3.97 5.00 -13.46
N GLU A 92 -5.23 4.95 -13.05
CA GLU A 92 -5.98 5.93 -12.23
C GLU A 92 -5.49 7.39 -12.20
N ASP A 93 -6.22 8.30 -12.85
CA ASP A 93 -5.85 9.72 -12.99
C ASP A 93 -6.38 10.65 -11.86
N SER A 94 -7.37 10.22 -11.08
CA SER A 94 -7.83 10.98 -9.90
C SER A 94 -6.82 10.95 -8.75
N ARG A 95 -6.04 9.86 -8.64
CA ARG A 95 -4.88 9.75 -7.75
C ARG A 95 -3.78 10.74 -8.14
N ASN A 96 -3.61 11.05 -9.42
CA ASN A 96 -2.70 12.12 -9.86
C ASN A 96 -3.18 13.50 -9.40
N LEU A 97 -4.49 13.78 -9.47
CA LEU A 97 -5.05 15.01 -8.90
C LEU A 97 -4.81 15.06 -7.39
N ALA A 98 -5.05 13.95 -6.67
CA ALA A 98 -4.79 13.85 -5.23
C ALA A 98 -3.30 14.06 -4.87
N VAL A 99 -2.37 13.56 -5.68
CA VAL A 99 -0.91 13.70 -5.47
C VAL A 99 -0.43 15.11 -5.82
N ARG A 100 -0.97 15.72 -6.89
CA ARG A 100 -0.56 17.06 -7.35
C ARG A 100 -1.18 18.18 -6.53
N ASP A 101 -2.47 18.08 -6.23
CA ASP A 101 -3.21 19.04 -5.44
C ASP A 101 -4.25 18.35 -4.53
N PRO A 102 -3.83 17.88 -3.34
CA PRO A 102 -4.70 17.22 -2.37
C PRO A 102 -5.93 18.06 -1.98
N PHE A 103 -5.86 19.40 -2.12
CA PHE A 103 -6.96 20.28 -1.76
C PHE A 103 -8.13 20.15 -2.74
N LEU A 104 -7.85 20.04 -4.04
CA LEU A 104 -8.89 19.85 -5.07
C LEU A 104 -9.59 18.49 -4.96
N PHE A 105 -8.88 17.47 -4.50
CA PHE A 105 -9.43 16.12 -4.31
C PHE A 105 -10.09 15.91 -2.94
N LYS A 106 -10.04 16.91 -2.05
CA LYS A 106 -10.44 16.78 -0.64
C LYS A 106 -11.88 16.24 -0.48
N ALA A 107 -12.84 16.78 -1.24
CA ALA A 107 -14.23 16.34 -1.18
C ALA A 107 -14.40 14.84 -1.51
N TYR A 108 -13.71 14.34 -2.54
CA TYR A 108 -13.73 12.91 -2.90
C TYR A 108 -13.01 12.04 -1.87
N SER A 109 -11.92 12.56 -1.27
CA SER A 109 -11.20 11.85 -0.21
C SER A 109 -12.02 11.69 1.07
N GLN A 110 -12.87 12.67 1.41
CA GLN A 110 -13.72 12.61 2.61
C GLN A 110 -14.77 11.49 2.53
N ILE A 111 -15.29 11.22 1.33
CA ILE A 111 -16.19 10.09 1.10
C ILE A 111 -15.44 8.79 0.73
N ARG A 112 -14.10 8.80 0.76
CA ARG A 112 -13.23 7.65 0.43
C ARG A 112 -13.42 7.12 -0.99
N MET A 113 -13.56 8.02 -1.95
CA MET A 113 -13.83 7.64 -3.34
C MET A 113 -12.60 7.04 -4.04
N GLY A 114 -11.40 7.47 -3.65
CA GLY A 114 -10.15 6.89 -4.17
C GLY A 114 -9.99 5.42 -3.79
N GLU A 115 -10.41 5.05 -2.59
CA GLU A 115 -10.38 3.66 -2.12
C GLU A 115 -11.39 2.78 -2.87
N VAL A 116 -12.55 3.32 -3.27
CA VAL A 116 -13.52 2.57 -4.10
C VAL A 116 -12.93 2.24 -5.47
N TRP A 117 -12.32 3.22 -6.14
CA TRP A 117 -11.75 3.00 -7.46
C TRP A 117 -10.62 1.98 -7.39
N ASP A 118 -9.68 2.13 -6.45
CA ASP A 118 -8.64 1.13 -6.21
C ASP A 118 -9.24 -0.25 -5.93
N PHE A 119 -10.29 -0.32 -5.10
CA PHE A 119 -10.95 -1.57 -4.73
C PHE A 119 -11.60 -2.29 -5.91
N LEU A 120 -12.35 -1.58 -6.75
CA LEU A 120 -13.04 -2.18 -7.89
C LEU A 120 -12.09 -2.45 -9.06
N ASN A 121 -11.18 -1.52 -9.36
CA ASN A 121 -10.28 -1.62 -10.51
C ASN A 121 -9.12 -2.60 -10.29
N SER A 122 -8.82 -2.97 -9.04
CA SER A 122 -7.87 -4.06 -8.74
C SER A 122 -8.49 -5.46 -8.83
N ARG A 123 -9.77 -5.58 -9.21
CA ARG A 123 -10.55 -6.82 -9.20
C ARG A 123 -11.23 -7.03 -10.56
N ASP A 124 -11.53 -8.28 -10.87
CA ASP A 124 -12.39 -8.64 -12.00
C ASP A 124 -13.83 -8.74 -11.50
N VAL A 125 -14.59 -7.64 -11.61
CA VAL A 125 -15.96 -7.52 -11.09
C VAL A 125 -16.98 -7.52 -12.22
N ASP A 126 -18.11 -8.20 -12.03
CA ASP A 126 -19.21 -8.16 -12.98
C ASP A 126 -20.03 -6.88 -12.77
N LEU A 127 -20.09 -6.05 -13.82
CA LEU A 127 -20.83 -4.79 -13.81
C LEU A 127 -21.98 -4.83 -14.81
N THR A 128 -23.14 -4.30 -14.42
CA THR A 128 -24.24 -4.02 -15.35
C THR A 128 -24.23 -2.57 -15.81
N ASP A 129 -24.55 -2.33 -17.08
CA ASP A 129 -24.78 -0.99 -17.61
C ASP A 129 -25.84 -0.21 -16.80
N ILE A 130 -25.62 1.09 -16.61
CA ILE A 130 -26.55 1.94 -15.87
C ILE A 130 -26.91 3.25 -16.59
N LYS A 131 -28.17 3.67 -16.42
CA LYS A 131 -28.65 4.98 -16.88
C LYS A 131 -29.00 5.84 -15.67
N VAL A 132 -28.36 7.01 -15.57
CA VAL A 132 -28.58 7.97 -14.49
C VAL A 132 -29.30 9.19 -15.02
N GLY A 133 -30.47 9.48 -14.47
CA GLY A 133 -31.24 10.68 -14.80
C GLY A 133 -30.70 11.89 -14.04
N ILE A 134 -30.61 13.03 -14.73
CA ILE A 134 -30.21 14.31 -14.14
C ILE A 134 -31.27 15.34 -14.49
N ILE A 135 -31.96 15.88 -13.49
CA ILE A 135 -32.94 16.96 -13.67
C ILE A 135 -32.28 18.27 -13.24
N ASP A 136 -31.82 19.05 -14.21
CA ASP A 136 -31.04 20.28 -13.98
C ASP A 136 -31.26 21.32 -15.09
N THR A 137 -30.50 22.42 -15.11
CA THR A 137 -30.63 23.53 -16.07
C THR A 137 -30.22 23.14 -17.49
N GLY A 138 -29.34 22.15 -17.63
CA GLY A 138 -28.72 21.70 -18.89
C GLY A 138 -27.25 21.33 -18.67
N VAL A 139 -26.63 20.69 -19.66
CA VAL A 139 -25.20 20.36 -19.66
C VAL A 139 -24.59 21.00 -20.91
N ASP A 140 -23.53 21.79 -20.74
CA ASP A 140 -22.78 22.38 -21.86
C ASP A 140 -21.94 21.29 -22.55
N ALA A 141 -22.59 20.47 -23.37
CA ALA A 141 -21.94 19.45 -24.18
C ALA A 141 -21.95 19.81 -25.68
N SER A 142 -22.65 20.88 -26.06
CA SER A 142 -22.69 21.38 -27.43
C SER A 142 -21.33 21.96 -27.86
N ASP A 143 -20.88 21.56 -29.04
CA ASP A 143 -19.69 22.07 -29.75
C ASP A 143 -18.32 21.55 -29.29
N GLY A 144 -18.25 20.46 -28.52
CA GLY A 144 -16.98 19.80 -28.17
C GLY A 144 -16.06 20.61 -27.23
N ARG A 145 -16.60 21.65 -26.59
CA ARG A 145 -15.89 22.55 -25.66
C ARG A 145 -15.60 21.94 -24.29
N HIS A 146 -16.33 20.89 -23.91
CA HIS A 146 -16.05 20.06 -22.74
C HIS A 146 -15.58 18.68 -23.21
N PRO A 147 -14.27 18.50 -23.45
CA PRO A 147 -13.76 17.21 -23.90
C PRO A 147 -14.00 16.08 -22.89
N GLU A 148 -14.13 16.39 -21.59
CA GLU A 148 -14.54 15.46 -20.53
C GLU A 148 -15.92 14.79 -20.76
N PHE A 149 -16.75 15.32 -21.66
CA PHE A 149 -18.04 14.72 -22.02
C PHE A 149 -18.05 14.05 -23.41
N GLN A 150 -16.94 14.06 -24.16
CA GLN A 150 -16.91 13.55 -25.55
C GLN A 150 -17.06 12.03 -25.67
N GLU A 151 -16.68 11.28 -24.62
CA GLU A 151 -16.80 9.82 -24.55
C GLU A 151 -17.83 9.37 -23.50
N VAL A 152 -18.59 10.31 -22.94
CA VAL A 152 -19.70 10.04 -22.04
C VAL A 152 -20.96 9.92 -22.87
N PHE A 153 -21.73 8.83 -22.70
CA PHE A 153 -23.02 8.69 -23.37
C PHE A 153 -24.05 9.65 -22.77
N LEU A 154 -24.07 10.89 -23.27
CA LEU A 154 -25.04 11.91 -22.90
C LEU A 154 -26.27 11.85 -23.81
N ASN A 155 -27.45 11.79 -23.22
CA ASN A 155 -28.72 11.83 -23.92
C ASN A 155 -29.65 12.83 -23.25
N ALA A 156 -30.45 13.58 -24.03
CA ALA A 156 -31.31 14.62 -23.47
C ALA A 156 -32.75 14.51 -23.95
N LEU A 157 -33.69 14.91 -23.11
CA LEU A 157 -35.11 15.00 -23.47
C LEU A 157 -35.40 16.11 -24.49
N SER A 158 -34.49 17.08 -24.65
CA SER A 158 -34.59 18.18 -25.61
C SER A 158 -33.20 18.62 -26.06
N PRO A 159 -32.95 18.91 -27.36
CA PRO A 159 -31.63 19.34 -27.84
C PRO A 159 -31.08 20.60 -27.15
N GLN A 160 -31.96 21.50 -26.69
CA GLN A 160 -31.59 22.72 -25.97
C GLN A 160 -30.88 22.45 -24.64
N LEU A 161 -31.05 21.26 -24.05
CA LEU A 161 -30.35 20.86 -22.82
C LEU A 161 -28.85 20.63 -23.05
N PHE A 162 -28.40 20.45 -24.30
CA PHE A 162 -26.98 20.38 -24.65
C PHE A 162 -26.35 21.74 -24.90
N GLU A 163 -27.17 22.75 -25.21
CA GLU A 163 -26.71 24.07 -25.63
C GLU A 163 -26.46 25.03 -24.47
N ASP A 164 -26.92 24.67 -23.25
CA ASP A 164 -27.02 25.56 -22.08
C ASP A 164 -27.45 26.97 -22.52
N SER A 165 -28.45 27.05 -23.40
CA SER A 165 -28.88 28.26 -24.08
C SER A 165 -30.35 28.55 -23.80
N GLU A 166 -30.55 29.67 -23.10
CA GLU A 166 -31.79 30.45 -22.83
C GLU A 166 -31.92 30.75 -21.32
N GLY A 167 -31.15 31.75 -20.87
CA GLY A 167 -31.59 32.61 -19.77
C GLY A 167 -31.08 32.30 -18.36
N ASP A 168 -30.29 31.25 -18.12
CA ASP A 168 -29.71 31.06 -16.78
C ASP A 168 -28.23 31.47 -16.72
N ARG A 169 -27.90 32.21 -15.67
CA ARG A 169 -26.53 32.43 -15.27
C ARG A 169 -26.14 31.15 -14.53
N LYS A 170 -25.18 30.33 -15.02
CA LYS A 170 -24.15 29.58 -14.24
C LYS A 170 -23.86 28.09 -14.57
N GLY A 171 -24.28 27.45 -15.67
CA GLY A 171 -23.80 26.08 -16.03
C GLY A 171 -23.82 25.03 -14.91
N HIS A 172 -24.86 25.08 -14.07
CA HIS A 172 -25.01 24.28 -12.86
C HIS A 172 -25.11 22.77 -13.18
N GLY A 173 -25.88 22.41 -14.21
CA GLY A 173 -26.01 21.01 -14.62
C GLY A 173 -24.72 20.41 -15.19
N THR A 174 -23.83 21.21 -15.80
CA THR A 174 -22.49 20.76 -16.22
C THR A 174 -21.65 20.28 -15.03
N GLN A 175 -21.70 21.01 -13.91
CA GLN A 175 -21.00 20.64 -12.67
C GLN A 175 -21.57 19.36 -12.06
N VAL A 176 -22.91 19.26 -11.98
CA VAL A 176 -23.64 18.10 -11.47
C VAL A 176 -23.34 16.85 -12.31
N ALA A 177 -23.45 16.94 -13.63
CA ALA A 177 -23.13 15.85 -14.54
C ALA A 177 -21.65 15.44 -14.46
N GLY A 178 -20.75 16.41 -14.26
CA GLY A 178 -19.33 16.17 -14.13
C GLY A 178 -18.96 15.35 -12.89
N ILE A 179 -19.55 15.66 -11.73
CA ILE A 179 -19.34 14.89 -10.48
C ILE A 179 -19.81 13.44 -10.66
N ILE A 180 -20.93 13.23 -11.37
CA ILE A 180 -21.49 11.88 -11.59
C ILE A 180 -20.63 11.08 -12.58
N GLY A 181 -20.24 11.66 -13.72
CA GLY A 181 -19.60 10.90 -14.79
C GLY A 181 -18.99 11.75 -15.90
N ALA A 182 -18.17 12.76 -15.60
CA ALA A 182 -17.23 13.32 -16.59
C ALA A 182 -16.05 12.35 -16.79
N ASN A 183 -15.59 12.14 -18.02
CA ASN A 183 -14.41 11.34 -18.33
C ASN A 183 -13.13 12.16 -18.23
N ASN A 184 -12.02 11.46 -18.04
CA ASN A 184 -10.69 12.03 -18.18
C ASN A 184 -10.14 11.84 -19.60
N ILE A 185 -9.62 12.92 -20.18
CA ILE A 185 -9.20 13.01 -21.58
C ILE A 185 -7.69 13.03 -21.81
N SER A 186 -6.84 12.91 -20.78
CA SER A 186 -5.37 12.87 -20.94
C SER A 186 -4.85 11.51 -21.47
N PHE A 187 -5.76 10.62 -21.85
CA PHE A 187 -5.55 9.18 -21.99
C PHE A 187 -5.29 8.75 -23.45
N PRO A 188 -4.27 9.32 -24.12
CA PRO A 188 -3.40 8.41 -24.88
C PRO A 188 -1.89 8.71 -24.85
N ASP A 189 -1.41 9.78 -24.20
CA ASP A 189 0.03 10.13 -24.21
C ASP A 189 0.57 10.53 -22.82
N PRO A 190 1.18 9.58 -22.07
CA PRO A 190 1.76 9.85 -20.75
C PRO A 190 2.92 10.85 -20.74
N ALA A 191 3.51 11.17 -21.90
CA ALA A 191 4.62 12.10 -22.00
C ALA A 191 4.18 13.57 -22.12
N ASN A 192 2.91 13.84 -22.41
CA ASN A 192 2.36 15.19 -22.63
C ASN A 192 1.16 15.51 -21.72
N TYR A 193 1.24 15.13 -20.43
CA TYR A 193 0.26 15.57 -19.43
C TYR A 193 0.29 17.07 -19.23
N ALA A 194 -0.72 17.76 -19.76
CA ALA A 194 -0.76 19.21 -19.71
C ALA A 194 -1.41 19.75 -18.42
N PHE A 195 -2.56 19.25 -17.92
CA PHE A 195 -3.36 19.94 -16.87
C PHE A 195 -4.31 19.01 -16.05
N PRO A 196 -4.80 19.40 -14.84
CA PRO A 196 -5.56 18.50 -13.95
C PRO A 196 -6.96 18.21 -14.52
N HIS A 197 -7.21 16.96 -14.87
CA HIS A 197 -8.53 16.46 -15.22
C HIS A 197 -9.06 15.60 -14.05
N MET A 198 -10.38 15.47 -13.93
CA MET A 198 -11.01 14.60 -12.95
C MET A 198 -11.88 13.55 -13.63
N ASN A 199 -11.98 12.39 -13.01
CA ASN A 199 -13.08 11.46 -13.27
C ASN A 199 -14.28 11.88 -12.40
N GLY A 200 -15.47 11.84 -12.98
CA GLY A 200 -16.69 11.65 -12.20
C GLY A 200 -16.67 10.29 -11.49
N ILE A 201 -17.62 10.09 -10.58
CA ILE A 201 -17.67 8.87 -9.75
C ILE A 201 -17.75 7.59 -10.60
N LEU A 202 -18.59 7.59 -11.65
CA LEU A 202 -18.80 6.41 -12.50
C LEU A 202 -17.66 6.17 -13.49
N SER A 203 -17.12 7.23 -14.09
CA SER A 203 -16.02 7.11 -15.06
C SER A 203 -14.70 6.67 -14.44
N GLY A 204 -14.55 6.78 -13.12
CA GLY A 204 -13.41 6.23 -12.40
C GLY A 204 -13.41 4.70 -12.31
N ILE A 205 -14.49 4.01 -12.67
CA ILE A 205 -14.56 2.54 -12.69
C ILE A 205 -14.27 2.03 -14.10
N HIS A 206 -13.23 1.21 -14.24
CA HIS A 206 -12.80 0.67 -15.52
C HIS A 206 -13.84 -0.30 -16.09
N GLY A 207 -14.14 -0.16 -17.38
CA GLY A 207 -15.08 -1.05 -18.09
C GLY A 207 -16.56 -0.82 -17.76
N LEU A 208 -16.90 0.15 -16.90
CA LEU A 208 -18.30 0.49 -16.63
C LEU A 208 -18.90 1.28 -17.79
N ASN A 209 -19.92 0.72 -18.44
CA ASN A 209 -20.76 1.49 -19.36
C ASN A 209 -21.87 2.19 -18.58
N TYR A 210 -21.98 3.50 -18.78
CA TYR A 210 -23.07 4.28 -18.21
C TYR A 210 -23.52 5.37 -19.18
N SER A 211 -24.75 5.86 -18.98
CA SER A 211 -25.29 7.01 -19.69
C SER A 211 -25.93 8.01 -18.74
N LEU A 212 -25.83 9.29 -19.08
CA LEU A 212 -26.49 10.37 -18.33
C LEU A 212 -27.67 10.91 -19.15
N GLU A 213 -28.85 10.79 -18.57
CA GLU A 213 -30.14 11.14 -19.19
C GLU A 213 -30.63 12.48 -18.65
N LEU A 214 -30.55 13.52 -19.49
CA LEU A 214 -30.76 14.91 -19.10
C LEU A 214 -32.23 15.32 -19.24
N GLY A 215 -32.78 15.85 -18.15
CA GLY A 215 -34.09 16.46 -18.07
C GLY A 215 -34.03 17.91 -17.60
N LYS A 216 -34.95 18.74 -18.08
CA LYS A 216 -35.01 20.15 -17.69
C LYS A 216 -35.59 20.31 -16.28
N SER A 217 -34.88 21.04 -15.44
CA SER A 217 -35.33 21.45 -14.11
C SER A 217 -36.52 22.42 -14.21
N PRO A 218 -37.50 22.31 -13.30
CA PRO A 218 -38.64 23.21 -13.28
C PRO A 218 -38.25 24.65 -12.90
N THR A 219 -38.80 25.63 -13.62
CA THR A 219 -38.92 27.00 -13.11
C THR A 219 -40.11 27.11 -12.16
N PHE A 220 -40.19 28.18 -11.35
CA PHE A 220 -41.36 28.43 -10.49
C PHE A 220 -42.69 28.40 -11.27
N LEU A 221 -42.68 28.86 -12.52
CA LEU A 221 -43.86 28.87 -13.40
C LEU A 221 -44.11 27.52 -14.12
N SER A 222 -43.13 26.62 -14.16
CA SER A 222 -43.19 25.35 -14.88
C SER A 222 -43.06 24.14 -13.98
N ILE A 223 -43.24 24.28 -12.66
CA ILE A 223 -43.01 23.20 -11.70
C ILE A 223 -43.87 21.95 -11.91
N PHE A 224 -45.05 22.09 -12.52
CA PHE A 224 -45.86 20.95 -12.96
C PHE A 224 -45.20 20.09 -14.06
N SER A 225 -44.19 20.62 -14.77
CA SER A 225 -43.40 19.84 -15.74
C SER A 225 -42.40 18.89 -15.08
N ALA A 226 -42.10 19.04 -13.78
CA ALA A 226 -41.14 18.19 -13.09
C ALA A 226 -41.56 16.72 -13.07
N ALA A 227 -42.86 16.44 -12.84
CA ALA A 227 -43.38 15.07 -12.86
C ALA A 227 -43.34 14.48 -14.27
N SER A 228 -43.61 15.28 -15.31
CA SER A 228 -43.47 14.81 -16.70
C SER A 228 -42.01 14.54 -17.08
N THR A 229 -41.07 15.32 -16.55
CA THR A 229 -39.62 15.06 -16.73
C THR A 229 -39.22 13.76 -16.04
N ILE A 230 -39.66 13.54 -14.80
CA ILE A 230 -39.44 12.28 -14.08
C ILE A 230 -39.98 11.11 -14.89
N ASP A 231 -41.26 11.13 -15.27
CA ASP A 231 -41.90 10.06 -16.04
C ASP A 231 -41.18 9.80 -17.38
N ALA A 232 -40.63 10.84 -18.02
CA ALA A 232 -39.87 10.70 -19.25
C ALA A 232 -38.49 10.05 -19.04
N LEU A 233 -37.78 10.39 -17.96
CA LEU A 233 -36.51 9.75 -17.60
C LEU A 233 -36.70 8.29 -17.18
N VAL A 234 -37.76 7.99 -16.42
CA VAL A 234 -38.11 6.61 -16.06
C VAL A 234 -38.43 5.78 -17.31
N LYS A 235 -39.13 6.35 -18.30
CA LYS A 235 -39.36 5.69 -19.60
C LYS A 235 -38.09 5.45 -20.41
N ARG A 236 -37.03 6.20 -20.15
CA ARG A 236 -35.69 5.95 -20.71
C ARG A 236 -34.87 4.94 -19.90
N GLU A 237 -35.50 4.32 -18.89
CA GLU A 237 -34.93 3.31 -18.00
C GLU A 237 -33.89 3.85 -17.02
N ALA A 238 -33.92 5.15 -16.72
CA ALA A 238 -33.12 5.71 -15.63
C ALA A 238 -33.54 5.06 -14.29
N LYS A 239 -32.59 4.43 -13.60
CA LYS A 239 -32.83 3.75 -12.31
C LYS A 239 -32.51 4.63 -11.11
N ILE A 240 -31.73 5.69 -11.32
CA ILE A 240 -31.37 6.66 -10.31
C ILE A 240 -31.53 8.04 -10.93
N ILE A 241 -32.22 8.94 -10.24
CA ILE A 241 -32.50 10.30 -10.72
C ILE A 241 -31.99 11.32 -9.69
N ASN A 242 -31.00 12.11 -10.09
CA ASN A 242 -30.50 13.25 -9.34
C ASN A 242 -31.38 14.49 -9.54
N MET A 243 -31.77 15.11 -8.44
CA MET A 243 -32.56 16.34 -8.39
C MET A 243 -31.85 17.36 -7.49
N SER A 244 -30.89 18.08 -8.07
CA SER A 244 -30.12 19.14 -7.41
C SER A 244 -30.86 20.49 -7.42
N PHE A 245 -32.14 20.50 -7.06
CA PHE A 245 -32.98 21.71 -6.97
C PHE A 245 -33.96 21.63 -5.80
N GLY A 246 -34.48 22.79 -5.37
CA GLY A 246 -35.49 22.85 -4.32
C GLY A 246 -36.19 24.22 -4.21
N THR A 247 -37.33 24.24 -3.51
CA THR A 247 -38.12 25.46 -3.30
C THR A 247 -37.53 26.38 -2.23
N ARG A 248 -37.65 27.71 -2.37
CA ARG A 248 -37.21 28.67 -1.33
C ARG A 248 -38.29 28.89 -0.24
N PRO A 249 -38.01 28.69 1.07
CA PRO A 249 -38.97 28.77 2.17
C PRO A 249 -39.73 30.11 2.28
N LEU A 250 -39.02 31.24 2.13
CA LEU A 250 -39.59 32.59 2.23
C LEU A 250 -40.60 32.93 1.13
N LEU A 251 -40.64 32.15 0.04
CA LEU A 251 -41.61 32.27 -1.05
C LEU A 251 -42.63 31.11 -1.04
N SER A 252 -42.56 30.18 -0.07
CA SER A 252 -43.23 28.88 -0.07
C SER A 252 -44.29 28.61 1.03
N PRO A 253 -44.90 29.57 1.75
CA PRO A 253 -46.05 29.21 2.60
C PRO A 253 -47.23 28.63 1.79
N VAL A 254 -47.22 28.83 0.46
CA VAL A 254 -48.16 28.24 -0.51
C VAL A 254 -47.54 27.08 -1.31
N GLY A 255 -46.22 27.00 -1.40
CA GLY A 255 -45.51 26.03 -2.26
C GLY A 255 -45.47 24.61 -1.69
N VAL A 256 -45.23 24.45 -0.38
CA VAL A 256 -45.18 23.12 0.26
C VAL A 256 -46.52 22.37 0.08
N PRO A 257 -47.70 22.96 0.39
CA PRO A 257 -48.99 22.26 0.20
C PRO A 257 -49.33 21.91 -1.26
N ILE A 258 -48.76 22.62 -2.25
CA ILE A 258 -49.06 22.40 -3.68
C ILE A 258 -48.08 21.41 -4.32
N PHE A 259 -46.78 21.53 -4.03
CA PHE A 259 -45.74 20.76 -4.70
C PHE A 259 -45.44 19.44 -4.00
N THR A 260 -45.59 19.35 -2.67
CA THR A 260 -45.40 18.09 -1.95
C THR A 260 -46.32 16.98 -2.47
N PRO A 261 -47.65 17.18 -2.68
CA PRO A 261 -48.51 16.14 -3.25
C PRO A 261 -48.11 15.70 -4.67
N MET A 262 -47.50 16.59 -5.45
CA MET A 262 -47.06 16.29 -6.81
C MET A 262 -45.84 15.35 -6.79
N PHE A 263 -44.78 15.71 -6.07
CA PHE A 263 -43.60 14.86 -5.93
C PHE A 263 -43.91 13.56 -5.18
N PHE A 264 -44.79 13.61 -4.18
CA PHE A 264 -45.29 12.41 -3.51
C PHE A 264 -45.90 11.41 -4.50
N ARG A 265 -46.76 11.89 -5.43
CA ARG A 265 -47.33 11.02 -6.46
C ARG A 265 -46.28 10.52 -7.46
N ALA A 266 -45.30 11.34 -7.82
CA ALA A 266 -44.24 10.93 -8.74
C ALA A 266 -43.35 9.84 -8.13
N PHE A 267 -42.94 9.98 -6.87
CA PHE A 267 -42.13 8.99 -6.17
C PHE A 267 -42.90 7.70 -5.89
N ALA A 268 -44.17 7.81 -5.46
CA ALA A 268 -45.03 6.65 -5.22
C ALA A 268 -45.32 5.82 -6.49
N ARG A 269 -45.37 6.46 -7.67
CA ARG A 269 -45.60 5.77 -8.95
C ARG A 269 -44.38 5.04 -9.49
N ASN A 270 -43.19 5.39 -9.02
CA ASN A 270 -41.92 4.88 -9.54
C ASN A 270 -41.09 4.25 -8.41
N PRO A 271 -41.59 3.19 -7.73
CA PRO A 271 -40.93 2.61 -6.57
C PRO A 271 -39.58 1.96 -6.90
N ASP A 272 -39.34 1.58 -8.16
CA ASP A 272 -38.11 0.93 -8.64
C ASP A 272 -37.00 1.92 -9.03
N VAL A 273 -37.24 3.23 -8.82
CA VAL A 273 -36.29 4.30 -9.15
C VAL A 273 -35.90 5.02 -7.88
N LEU A 274 -34.59 5.15 -7.65
CA LEU A 274 -34.05 5.91 -6.54
C LEU A 274 -33.97 7.40 -6.91
N PHE A 275 -34.56 8.24 -6.08
CA PHE A 275 -34.55 9.70 -6.23
C PHE A 275 -33.58 10.32 -5.23
N VAL A 276 -32.60 11.07 -5.71
CA VAL A 276 -31.62 11.76 -4.85
C VAL A 276 -31.90 13.26 -4.88
N ALA A 277 -32.37 13.82 -3.76
CA ALA A 277 -32.83 15.20 -3.65
C ALA A 277 -31.89 16.04 -2.79
N SER A 278 -31.46 17.21 -3.28
CA SER A 278 -30.67 18.16 -2.48
C SER A 278 -31.49 18.77 -1.35
N ALA A 279 -30.95 18.84 -0.12
CA ALA A 279 -31.67 19.37 1.04
C ALA A 279 -32.02 20.86 0.95
N GLY A 280 -31.29 21.65 0.14
CA GLY A 280 -31.52 23.07 -0.09
C GLY A 280 -30.50 23.99 0.61
N ASN A 281 -30.30 25.19 0.04
CA ASN A 281 -29.27 26.16 0.46
C ASN A 281 -29.92 27.47 0.93
N PHE A 282 -29.86 27.79 2.23
CA PHE A 282 -30.46 28.99 2.81
C PHE A 282 -29.53 29.65 3.82
N GLU A 283 -29.13 30.89 3.53
CA GLU A 283 -28.36 31.74 4.42
C GLU A 283 -28.84 33.18 4.17
N PHE A 284 -29.45 33.81 5.16
CA PHE A 284 -29.96 35.18 5.04
C PHE A 284 -30.02 35.89 6.40
N ASP A 285 -29.77 37.21 6.36
CA ASP A 285 -29.98 38.10 7.50
C ASP A 285 -31.46 38.49 7.57
N PHE A 286 -32.11 38.16 8.69
CA PHE A 286 -33.48 38.57 8.98
C PHE A 286 -33.52 39.42 10.24
N LEU A 287 -33.73 40.72 10.06
CA LEU A 287 -33.83 41.70 11.16
C LEU A 287 -32.60 41.72 12.08
N GLY A 288 -31.39 41.47 11.56
CA GLY A 288 -30.14 41.46 12.33
C GLY A 288 -29.83 40.12 13.00
N PHE A 289 -30.56 39.06 12.66
CA PHE A 289 -30.25 37.68 13.04
C PHE A 289 -29.82 36.90 11.79
N ASP A 290 -28.60 36.37 11.82
CA ASP A 290 -28.11 35.45 10.80
C ASP A 290 -28.86 34.11 10.92
N VAL A 291 -29.65 33.78 9.90
CA VAL A 291 -30.33 32.49 9.80
C VAL A 291 -29.48 31.57 8.94
N GLU A 292 -28.76 30.65 9.60
CA GLU A 292 -27.94 29.62 8.95
C GLU A 292 -28.74 28.34 8.67
N GLY A 293 -29.19 28.14 7.43
CA GLY A 293 -30.00 27.00 7.03
C GLY A 293 -31.44 27.05 7.56
N VAL A 294 -32.33 26.26 6.94
CA VAL A 294 -33.68 25.98 7.47
C VAL A 294 -33.89 24.47 7.60
N ASP A 295 -34.96 24.08 8.28
CA ASP A 295 -35.39 22.70 8.29
C ASP A 295 -35.79 22.25 6.86
N ALA A 296 -35.22 21.13 6.40
CA ALA A 296 -35.46 20.52 5.11
C ALA A 296 -36.90 20.01 4.96
N GLU A 297 -37.64 19.85 6.07
CA GLU A 297 -39.10 19.64 6.04
C GLU A 297 -39.86 20.77 5.33
N LEU A 298 -39.27 21.97 5.22
CA LEU A 298 -39.83 23.13 4.52
C LEU A 298 -39.36 23.26 3.06
N VAL A 299 -38.60 22.30 2.55
CA VAL A 299 -37.97 22.34 1.23
C VAL A 299 -38.49 21.20 0.36
N VAL A 300 -39.16 21.48 -0.75
CA VAL A 300 -39.65 20.45 -1.69
C VAL A 300 -38.66 20.28 -2.84
N PRO A 301 -38.26 19.05 -3.24
CA PRO A 301 -38.79 17.75 -2.79
C PRO A 301 -38.08 17.11 -1.58
N ALA A 302 -37.06 17.76 -1.01
CA ALA A 302 -36.26 17.24 0.11
C ALA A 302 -37.08 16.79 1.33
N ASN A 303 -38.22 17.42 1.58
CA ASN A 303 -39.11 17.11 2.69
C ASN A 303 -39.75 15.72 2.65
N LEU A 304 -39.64 15.02 1.51
CA LEU A 304 -40.20 13.68 1.32
C LEU A 304 -39.22 12.54 1.62
N GLY A 305 -38.00 12.85 2.09
CA GLY A 305 -36.96 11.86 2.38
C GLY A 305 -37.40 10.77 3.36
N ASP A 306 -38.17 11.10 4.39
CA ASP A 306 -38.66 10.13 5.38
C ASP A 306 -39.97 9.45 4.98
N ASN A 307 -40.65 9.95 3.94
CA ASN A 307 -41.92 9.39 3.48
C ASN A 307 -41.74 8.21 2.53
N PHE A 308 -40.54 8.02 1.97
CA PHE A 308 -40.29 7.07 0.89
C PHE A 308 -38.94 6.37 1.07
N ASN A 309 -38.93 5.05 0.86
CA ASN A 309 -37.69 4.27 0.84
C ASN A 309 -36.87 4.50 -0.43
N ASN A 310 -37.48 5.02 -1.49
CA ASN A 310 -36.83 5.33 -2.76
C ASN A 310 -36.43 6.81 -2.90
N VAL A 311 -36.41 7.59 -1.81
CA VAL A 311 -35.95 8.99 -1.81
C VAL A 311 -34.83 9.18 -0.81
N VAL A 312 -33.70 9.74 -1.25
CA VAL A 312 -32.54 10.09 -0.42
C VAL A 312 -32.40 11.60 -0.41
N THR A 313 -32.61 12.22 0.75
CA THR A 313 -32.39 13.67 0.91
C THR A 313 -30.97 13.92 1.37
N VAL A 314 -30.24 14.77 0.64
CA VAL A 314 -28.79 14.94 0.80
C VAL A 314 -28.44 16.32 1.35
N GLY A 315 -27.87 16.35 2.56
CA GLY A 315 -27.29 17.55 3.16
C GLY A 315 -25.84 17.79 2.74
N ALA A 316 -25.30 18.97 3.03
CA ALA A 316 -23.93 19.36 2.67
C ALA A 316 -23.03 19.53 3.91
N THR A 317 -21.86 18.91 3.87
CA THR A 317 -20.76 19.16 4.81
C THR A 317 -19.71 20.10 4.22
N ASP A 318 -18.97 20.75 5.11
CA ASP A 318 -17.86 21.64 4.77
C ASP A 318 -16.54 20.85 4.65
N THR A 319 -15.70 21.27 3.71
CA THR A 319 -14.42 20.63 3.35
C THR A 319 -13.21 21.46 3.78
N THR A 320 -13.42 22.67 4.31
CA THR A 320 -12.36 23.59 4.70
C THR A 320 -11.71 23.17 6.02
N LEU A 321 -10.40 23.40 6.15
CA LEU A 321 -9.55 22.89 7.26
C LEU A 321 -10.04 23.24 8.68
N SER A 322 -10.84 24.29 8.86
CA SER A 322 -11.38 24.72 10.16
C SER A 322 -12.82 24.28 10.43
N ARG A 323 -13.50 23.73 9.42
CA ARG A 323 -14.92 23.34 9.47
C ARG A 323 -15.14 21.93 8.91
N GLU A 324 -14.08 21.16 8.76
CA GLU A 324 -14.13 19.82 8.18
C GLU A 324 -15.20 18.97 8.88
N ASP A 325 -16.10 18.36 8.09
CA ASP A 325 -17.24 17.55 8.56
C ASP A 325 -18.30 18.26 9.40
N SER A 326 -18.17 19.58 9.57
CA SER A 326 -19.29 20.39 10.05
C SER A 326 -20.34 20.54 8.95
N ARG A 327 -21.58 20.83 9.35
CA ARG A 327 -22.61 21.29 8.43
C ARG A 327 -22.13 22.56 7.75
N ALA A 328 -22.26 22.63 6.42
CA ALA A 328 -22.07 23.87 5.68
C ALA A 328 -23.14 24.89 6.11
N SER A 329 -22.78 26.15 6.38
CA SER A 329 -23.70 27.14 6.99
C SER A 329 -25.04 27.28 6.23
N PHE A 330 -24.97 27.22 4.90
CA PHE A 330 -26.13 27.26 4.01
C PHE A 330 -26.97 25.98 3.99
N SER A 331 -26.44 24.82 4.39
CA SER A 331 -27.13 23.54 4.24
C SER A 331 -28.37 23.50 5.10
N SER A 332 -29.48 23.14 4.49
CA SER A 332 -30.69 22.75 5.21
C SER A 332 -30.39 21.50 6.05
N PHE A 333 -31.12 21.36 7.14
CA PHE A 333 -30.91 20.36 8.19
C PHE A 333 -32.27 19.76 8.60
N GLY A 334 -32.33 18.81 9.52
CA GLY A 334 -33.58 18.24 10.03
C GLY A 334 -33.62 16.71 9.95
N SER A 335 -34.76 16.13 10.33
CA SER A 335 -35.02 14.68 10.33
C SER A 335 -34.88 14.05 8.97
N VAL A 336 -35.41 14.75 7.97
CA VAL A 336 -35.62 14.21 6.63
C VAL A 336 -34.34 14.02 5.84
N VAL A 337 -33.21 14.58 6.29
CA VAL A 337 -31.90 14.40 5.67
C VAL A 337 -31.43 12.98 5.95
N SER A 338 -31.34 12.16 4.90
CA SER A 338 -30.94 10.74 5.03
C SER A 338 -29.44 10.59 5.21
N VAL A 339 -28.65 11.35 4.45
CA VAL A 339 -27.19 11.32 4.48
C VAL A 339 -26.62 12.67 4.01
N ALA A 340 -25.41 13.01 4.42
CA ALA A 340 -24.67 14.18 3.97
C ALA A 340 -23.54 13.78 3.03
N ALA A 341 -23.13 14.69 2.17
CA ALA A 341 -21.88 14.57 1.45
C ALA A 341 -21.18 15.95 1.38
N PRO A 342 -19.88 15.98 1.06
CA PRO A 342 -19.15 17.22 0.85
C PRO A 342 -19.85 18.13 -0.15
N GLY A 343 -20.13 19.36 0.26
CA GLY A 343 -20.86 20.33 -0.55
C GLY A 343 -20.21 21.72 -0.60
N VAL A 344 -18.99 21.88 -0.09
CA VAL A 344 -18.21 23.12 -0.15
C VAL A 344 -16.96 22.87 -0.98
N ALA A 345 -16.65 23.77 -1.92
CA ALA A 345 -15.45 23.69 -2.76
C ALA A 345 -15.25 22.34 -3.46
N VAL A 346 -16.32 21.78 -4.02
CA VAL A 346 -16.26 20.53 -4.77
C VAL A 346 -15.71 20.79 -6.17
N TYR A 347 -14.59 20.15 -6.50
CA TYR A 347 -13.98 20.25 -7.82
C TYR A 347 -14.90 19.61 -8.89
N SER A 348 -15.25 20.40 -9.91
CA SER A 348 -16.16 20.01 -10.99
C SER A 348 -15.94 20.83 -12.28
N PRO A 349 -16.34 20.32 -13.47
CA PRO A 349 -16.28 21.04 -14.74
C PRO A 349 -16.93 22.42 -14.69
N ALA A 350 -16.26 23.46 -15.18
CA ALA A 350 -16.76 24.83 -15.08
C ALA A 350 -17.82 25.21 -16.15
N PRO A 351 -18.69 26.20 -15.89
CA PRO A 351 -19.62 26.75 -16.88
C PRO A 351 -18.96 27.53 -18.02
N ARG A 352 -19.67 27.63 -19.16
CA ARG A 352 -19.34 28.43 -20.35
C ARG A 352 -18.73 29.80 -20.03
N GLY A 353 -17.53 30.07 -20.58
CA GLY A 353 -16.80 31.33 -20.44
C GLY A 353 -15.90 31.44 -19.20
N ARG A 354 -15.89 30.43 -18.33
CA ARG A 354 -14.93 30.27 -17.22
C ARG A 354 -14.11 29.00 -17.38
N GLY A 355 -13.37 28.90 -18.48
CA GLY A 355 -12.47 27.77 -18.70
C GLY A 355 -12.91 26.77 -19.76
N ASN A 356 -13.29 27.25 -20.95
CA ASN A 356 -13.71 26.43 -22.10
C ASN A 356 -12.65 25.46 -22.65
N PHE A 357 -11.51 25.28 -21.97
CA PHE A 357 -10.41 24.40 -22.34
C PHE A 357 -9.61 24.05 -21.08
N PRO A 358 -9.23 22.80 -20.83
CA PRO A 358 -8.38 22.43 -19.69
C PRO A 358 -6.92 22.77 -20.01
N ILE A 359 -6.61 24.07 -20.01
CA ILE A 359 -5.24 24.62 -20.18
C ILE A 359 -4.69 25.22 -18.88
N GLY A 360 -5.39 25.02 -17.75
CA GLY A 360 -4.97 25.52 -16.42
C GLY A 360 -6.00 25.25 -15.32
N ALA A 361 -5.55 25.22 -14.05
CA ALA A 361 -6.40 24.94 -12.88
C ALA A 361 -7.57 25.94 -12.70
N LEU A 362 -7.46 27.15 -13.25
CA LEU A 362 -8.48 28.21 -13.21
C LEU A 362 -9.68 27.97 -14.15
N ASN A 363 -9.67 26.86 -14.90
CA ASN A 363 -10.68 26.53 -15.91
C ASN A 363 -11.68 25.44 -15.46
N TYR A 364 -11.53 24.96 -14.22
CA TYR A 364 -12.52 24.18 -13.47
C TYR A 364 -13.06 25.07 -12.35
N ASP A 365 -14.31 24.86 -11.93
CA ASP A 365 -14.80 25.57 -10.75
C ASP A 365 -14.23 24.89 -9.50
N GLN A 366 -13.23 25.54 -8.90
CA GLN A 366 -12.60 25.09 -7.66
C GLN A 366 -13.49 25.34 -6.43
N PHE A 367 -14.65 25.99 -6.60
CA PHE A 367 -15.47 26.50 -5.51
C PHE A 367 -16.95 26.10 -5.63
N PHE A 368 -17.30 25.07 -6.42
CA PHE A 368 -18.71 24.65 -6.52
C PHE A 368 -19.22 24.26 -5.14
N SER A 369 -20.20 25.03 -4.65
CA SER A 369 -20.69 24.92 -3.29
C SER A 369 -22.21 24.93 -3.26
N GLY A 370 -22.78 23.98 -2.52
CA GLY A 370 -24.21 23.77 -2.37
C GLY A 370 -24.53 22.31 -2.04
N THR A 371 -25.73 22.07 -1.53
CA THR A 371 -26.32 20.72 -1.51
C THR A 371 -26.44 20.11 -2.91
N SER A 372 -26.43 20.95 -3.96
CA SER A 372 -26.29 20.56 -5.36
C SER A 372 -24.94 19.97 -5.74
N ALA A 373 -23.89 20.17 -4.93
CA ALA A 373 -22.59 19.52 -5.07
C ALA A 373 -22.51 18.20 -4.29
N ALA A 374 -23.23 18.11 -3.17
CA ALA A 374 -23.32 16.91 -2.34
C ALA A 374 -24.23 15.82 -2.96
N ALA A 375 -25.41 16.19 -3.47
CA ALA A 375 -26.37 15.25 -4.08
C ALA A 375 -25.80 14.41 -5.26
N PRO A 376 -25.03 14.96 -6.21
CA PRO A 376 -24.43 14.15 -7.27
C PRO A 376 -23.38 13.17 -6.77
N MET A 377 -22.71 13.43 -5.64
CA MET A 377 -21.80 12.45 -5.03
C MET A 377 -22.55 11.21 -4.55
N VAL A 378 -23.65 11.42 -3.82
CA VAL A 378 -24.53 10.33 -3.37
C VAL A 378 -25.14 9.59 -4.56
N THR A 379 -25.54 10.32 -5.61
CA THR A 379 -26.06 9.74 -6.86
C THR A 379 -25.03 8.82 -7.52
N GLY A 380 -23.79 9.27 -7.65
CA GLY A 380 -22.71 8.47 -8.24
C GLY A 380 -22.51 7.17 -7.48
N VAL A 381 -22.37 7.23 -6.15
CA VAL A 381 -22.17 6.02 -5.32
C VAL A 381 -23.39 5.09 -5.36
N ALA A 382 -24.61 5.65 -5.34
CA ALA A 382 -25.83 4.85 -5.49
C ALA A 382 -25.86 4.10 -6.84
N ALA A 383 -25.35 4.72 -7.91
CA ALA A 383 -25.22 4.08 -9.21
C ALA A 383 -24.17 2.97 -9.20
N VAL A 384 -23.02 3.16 -8.56
CA VAL A 384 -22.02 2.09 -8.37
C VAL A 384 -22.62 0.88 -7.64
N LEU A 385 -23.37 1.12 -6.57
CA LEU A 385 -24.06 0.06 -5.84
C LEU A 385 -25.03 -0.73 -6.74
N LYS A 386 -25.77 -0.04 -7.61
CA LYS A 386 -26.69 -0.70 -8.53
C LYS A 386 -25.96 -1.52 -9.60
N THR A 387 -24.83 -1.04 -10.11
CA THR A 387 -24.05 -1.72 -11.16
C THR A 387 -23.42 -3.02 -10.67
N LEU A 388 -23.15 -3.12 -9.37
CA LEU A 388 -22.53 -4.28 -8.72
C LEU A 388 -23.52 -5.38 -8.32
N GLU A 389 -24.82 -5.23 -8.61
CA GLU A 389 -25.84 -6.24 -8.31
C GLU A 389 -25.46 -7.68 -8.73
N PRO A 390 -24.97 -7.96 -9.97
CA PRO A 390 -24.57 -9.32 -10.35
C PRO A 390 -23.35 -9.82 -9.56
N GLU A 391 -22.40 -8.94 -9.25
CA GLU A 391 -21.24 -9.28 -8.43
C GLU A 391 -21.67 -9.65 -7.01
N TYR A 392 -22.52 -8.85 -6.39
CA TYR A 392 -23.05 -9.14 -5.06
C TYR A 392 -23.87 -10.44 -5.02
N GLN A 393 -24.58 -10.78 -6.10
CA GLN A 393 -25.33 -12.04 -6.19
C GLN A 393 -24.43 -13.29 -6.19
N LYS A 394 -23.14 -13.16 -6.51
CA LYS A 394 -22.18 -14.28 -6.36
C LYS A 394 -22.00 -14.68 -4.89
N PHE A 395 -22.09 -13.70 -3.99
CA PHE A 395 -21.93 -13.90 -2.54
C PHE A 395 -23.26 -14.07 -1.82
N ILE A 396 -24.30 -13.34 -2.26
CA ILE A 396 -25.64 -13.36 -1.68
C ILE A 396 -26.67 -13.67 -2.79
N PRO A 397 -26.90 -14.96 -3.10
CA PRO A 397 -27.83 -15.34 -4.16
C PRO A 397 -29.24 -14.76 -3.94
N GLY A 398 -29.75 -14.04 -4.94
CA GLY A 398 -31.07 -13.40 -4.89
C GLY A 398 -31.10 -11.99 -4.29
N LEU A 399 -29.95 -11.42 -3.90
CA LEU A 399 -29.88 -10.01 -3.52
C LEU A 399 -30.29 -9.10 -4.68
N MET A 400 -31.17 -8.14 -4.40
CA MET A 400 -31.56 -7.09 -5.33
C MET A 400 -31.13 -5.74 -4.78
N MET A 401 -30.40 -4.97 -5.60
CA MET A 401 -30.05 -3.58 -5.32
C MET A 401 -31.23 -2.70 -5.73
N ASP A 402 -32.35 -2.87 -5.05
CA ASP A 402 -33.51 -1.98 -5.18
C ASP A 402 -33.29 -0.65 -4.43
N PRO A 403 -34.13 0.37 -4.65
CA PRO A 403 -33.94 1.67 -4.01
C PRO A 403 -33.91 1.62 -2.46
N THR A 404 -34.63 0.69 -1.84
CA THR A 404 -34.64 0.54 -0.37
C THR A 404 -33.30 0.00 0.11
N THR A 405 -32.81 -1.07 -0.53
CA THR A 405 -31.49 -1.65 -0.24
C THR A 405 -30.40 -0.61 -0.41
N ILE A 406 -30.38 0.11 -1.54
CA ILE A 406 -29.38 1.16 -1.80
C ILE A 406 -29.44 2.26 -0.74
N LYS A 407 -30.62 2.80 -0.42
CA LYS A 407 -30.76 3.84 0.61
C LYS A 407 -30.28 3.36 1.98
N ASN A 408 -30.68 2.16 2.40
CA ASN A 408 -30.29 1.60 3.69
C ASN A 408 -28.79 1.36 3.77
N THR A 409 -28.17 0.83 2.71
CA THR A 409 -26.71 0.64 2.64
C THR A 409 -25.98 1.98 2.75
N LEU A 410 -26.41 3.03 2.01
CA LEU A 410 -25.78 4.35 2.06
C LEU A 410 -25.84 5.00 3.46
N VAL A 411 -26.94 4.77 4.20
CA VAL A 411 -27.12 5.31 5.56
C VAL A 411 -26.37 4.48 6.60
N ALA A 412 -26.48 3.16 6.54
CA ALA A 412 -25.86 2.25 7.51
C ALA A 412 -24.32 2.23 7.41
N SER A 413 -23.77 2.50 6.22
CA SER A 413 -22.34 2.61 6.00
C SER A 413 -21.77 4.01 6.28
N ALA A 414 -22.61 5.04 6.41
CA ALA A 414 -22.15 6.41 6.57
C ALA A 414 -21.33 6.62 7.87
N ASP A 415 -20.35 7.53 7.81
CA ASP A 415 -19.57 7.95 8.97
C ASP A 415 -20.40 8.89 9.86
N PRO A 416 -20.45 8.68 11.18
CA PRO A 416 -21.11 9.60 12.09
C PRO A 416 -20.37 10.94 12.16
N ILE A 417 -21.13 12.05 12.13
CA ILE A 417 -20.61 13.41 12.29
C ILE A 417 -21.35 14.14 13.43
N GLN A 418 -20.70 15.15 14.02
CA GLN A 418 -21.27 16.02 15.06
C GLN A 418 -21.40 17.48 14.60
N PRO A 419 -22.32 17.78 13.67
CA PRO A 419 -22.61 19.15 13.27
C PRO A 419 -23.31 19.96 14.38
N ASP A 420 -23.21 21.29 14.24
CA ASP A 420 -23.87 22.31 15.07
C ASP A 420 -25.41 22.18 15.09
N LYS A 421 -26.00 21.67 14.01
CA LYS A 421 -27.43 21.37 13.87
C LYS A 421 -27.62 19.97 13.31
N ARG A 422 -28.77 19.39 13.63
CA ARG A 422 -29.09 18.01 13.27
C ARG A 422 -29.27 17.82 11.77
N LEU A 423 -28.38 17.07 11.14
CA LEU A 423 -28.26 16.78 9.72
C LEU A 423 -28.59 15.29 9.48
N GLY A 424 -29.79 14.89 9.92
CA GLY A 424 -30.31 13.51 9.83
C GLY A 424 -30.42 12.77 11.16
N PHE A 425 -30.71 11.46 11.06
CA PHE A 425 -30.80 10.51 12.16
C PHE A 425 -30.09 9.19 11.78
N GLY A 426 -29.49 8.51 12.75
CA GLY A 426 -29.20 7.06 12.64
C GLY A 426 -28.01 6.67 11.77
N CYS A 427 -26.79 7.08 12.17
CA CYS A 427 -25.56 6.55 11.59
C CYS A 427 -25.08 5.32 12.34
N PHE A 428 -23.99 4.73 11.87
CA PHE A 428 -23.30 3.71 12.62
C PHE A 428 -22.92 4.19 14.05
N ASN A 429 -23.26 3.35 15.05
CA ASN A 429 -23.10 3.50 16.50
C ASN A 429 -24.14 4.41 17.22
N GLU A 430 -25.23 3.79 17.70
CA GLU A 430 -26.31 4.44 18.49
C GLU A 430 -25.94 4.77 19.95
N THR A 431 -24.66 4.97 20.28
CA THR A 431 -24.25 5.47 21.60
C THR A 431 -24.11 6.98 21.57
N THR A 432 -25.27 7.63 21.51
CA THR A 432 -25.61 9.00 21.96
C THR A 432 -24.53 10.08 21.91
N THR A 433 -24.57 10.91 20.85
CA THR A 433 -24.24 12.36 20.75
C THR A 433 -24.15 12.83 19.28
N THR A 434 -24.22 11.91 18.31
CA THR A 434 -24.13 12.22 16.88
C THR A 434 -25.39 12.92 16.38
N THR A 435 -25.21 13.90 15.50
CA THR A 435 -26.28 14.74 14.98
C THR A 435 -26.35 14.71 13.45
N GLY A 436 -25.56 13.89 12.74
CA GLY A 436 -25.70 13.65 11.30
C GLY A 436 -24.76 12.55 10.79
N CYS A 437 -24.93 12.16 9.52
CA CYS A 437 -24.14 11.08 8.87
C CYS A 437 -23.54 11.56 7.55
N ARG A 438 -22.24 11.33 7.31
CA ARG A 438 -21.58 11.63 6.03
C ARG A 438 -21.34 10.35 5.23
N LEU A 439 -21.63 10.39 3.94
CA LEU A 439 -21.38 9.29 2.99
C LEU A 439 -19.96 8.74 3.14
N ASN A 440 -19.87 7.42 3.26
CA ASN A 440 -18.62 6.66 3.15
C ASN A 440 -18.77 5.69 1.96
N ALA A 441 -18.26 6.08 0.80
CA ALA A 441 -18.46 5.37 -0.45
C ALA A 441 -17.77 4.00 -0.44
N HIS A 442 -16.53 3.93 0.06
CA HIS A 442 -15.76 2.69 0.16
C HIS A 442 -16.53 1.61 0.94
N ARG A 443 -16.99 1.98 2.14
CA ARG A 443 -17.74 1.06 2.99
C ARG A 443 -19.10 0.71 2.43
N ALA A 444 -19.79 1.63 1.76
CA ALA A 444 -21.03 1.32 1.06
C ALA A 444 -20.81 0.26 -0.04
N VAL A 445 -19.78 0.45 -0.87
CA VAL A 445 -19.45 -0.45 -1.99
C VAL A 445 -18.96 -1.81 -1.51
N ALA A 446 -18.17 -1.85 -0.43
CA ALA A 446 -17.66 -3.10 0.15
C ALA A 446 -18.71 -3.91 0.92
N TRP A 447 -19.88 -3.34 1.23
CA TRP A 447 -20.86 -3.88 2.19
C TRP A 447 -21.36 -5.32 1.92
N PHE A 448 -21.31 -5.77 0.67
CA PHE A 448 -21.77 -7.10 0.26
C PHE A 448 -20.65 -7.94 -0.35
N PHE A 449 -19.39 -7.55 -0.12
CA PHE A 449 -18.22 -8.38 -0.40
C PHE A 449 -17.82 -9.14 0.88
N PRO A 450 -17.29 -10.37 0.77
CA PRO A 450 -16.72 -11.05 1.93
C PRO A 450 -15.61 -10.21 2.55
N PRO A 451 -15.48 -10.23 3.89
CA PRO A 451 -14.44 -9.46 4.58
C PRO A 451 -13.04 -9.97 4.22
N ALA A 452 -11.99 -9.15 4.40
CA ALA A 452 -10.61 -9.65 4.28
C ALA A 452 -10.33 -10.81 5.25
N SER A 453 -9.54 -11.79 4.77
CA SER A 453 -9.00 -12.86 5.61
C SER A 453 -8.03 -12.30 6.65
N THR A 454 -8.01 -12.93 7.83
CA THR A 454 -7.00 -12.69 8.86
C THR A 454 -5.85 -13.70 8.77
N THR A 455 -4.66 -13.33 9.26
CA THR A 455 -3.54 -14.27 9.44
C THR A 455 -3.53 -14.77 10.88
N LEU A 456 -3.65 -16.08 11.05
CA LEU A 456 -3.63 -16.81 12.32
C LEU A 456 -2.25 -17.39 12.60
N SER A 457 -1.84 -17.34 13.87
CA SER A 457 -0.57 -17.87 14.37
C SER A 457 -0.75 -18.59 15.71
N VAL A 458 0.16 -19.52 16.03
CA VAL A 458 0.22 -20.15 17.37
C VAL A 458 1.13 -19.32 18.26
N ALA A 459 0.56 -18.76 19.32
CA ALA A 459 1.29 -17.93 20.28
C ALA A 459 2.02 -18.78 21.33
N ALA A 460 1.35 -19.79 21.91
CA ALA A 460 1.95 -20.63 22.94
C ALA A 460 1.30 -22.02 22.99
N THR A 461 2.03 -23.00 23.54
CA THR A 461 1.51 -24.36 23.76
C THR A 461 2.03 -24.89 25.09
N THR A 462 1.18 -25.61 25.81
CA THR A 462 1.54 -26.26 27.08
C THR A 462 1.16 -27.75 27.04
N SER A 463 1.17 -28.41 28.20
CA SER A 463 0.70 -29.79 28.35
C SER A 463 -0.76 -30.01 27.97
N ASP A 464 -1.59 -28.97 28.12
CA ASP A 464 -3.05 -29.02 28.16
C ASP A 464 -3.71 -27.72 27.66
N SER A 465 -2.94 -26.79 27.08
CA SER A 465 -3.46 -25.58 26.46
C SER A 465 -2.75 -25.20 25.17
N ILE A 466 -3.47 -24.49 24.30
CA ILE A 466 -2.94 -23.88 23.08
C ILE A 466 -3.45 -22.43 23.03
N SER A 467 -2.54 -21.48 22.89
CA SER A 467 -2.82 -20.08 22.65
C SER A 467 -2.60 -19.76 21.18
N ILE A 468 -3.58 -19.12 20.56
CA ILE A 468 -3.55 -18.64 19.18
C ILE A 468 -3.78 -17.14 19.15
N SER A 469 -3.19 -16.47 18.17
CA SER A 469 -3.37 -15.04 17.93
C SER A 469 -3.49 -14.76 16.45
N TRP A 470 -4.24 -13.73 16.09
CA TRP A 470 -4.49 -13.33 14.71
C TRP A 470 -4.40 -11.83 14.53
N VAL A 471 -4.19 -11.39 13.30
CA VAL A 471 -4.04 -9.95 12.97
C VAL A 471 -5.38 -9.38 12.53
N ASN A 472 -5.73 -8.18 12.99
CA ASN A 472 -6.92 -7.49 12.49
C ASN A 472 -6.82 -7.29 10.96
N PRO A 473 -7.76 -7.79 10.14
CA PRO A 473 -7.71 -7.60 8.69
C PRO A 473 -7.69 -6.11 8.32
N LEU A 474 -6.88 -5.74 7.31
CA LEU A 474 -6.65 -4.33 6.95
C LEU A 474 -7.90 -3.59 6.45
N ASP A 475 -8.94 -4.31 6.01
CA ASP A 475 -10.24 -3.75 5.62
C ASP A 475 -10.99 -3.08 6.78
N PHE A 476 -10.57 -3.36 8.03
CA PHE A 476 -11.24 -2.95 9.27
C PHE A 476 -10.50 -1.85 10.04
N ALA A 477 -9.43 -1.28 9.49
CA ALA A 477 -8.80 -0.12 10.08
C ALA A 477 -9.81 1.04 10.11
N PHE A 478 -10.13 1.53 11.31
CA PHE A 478 -11.17 2.52 11.69
C PHE A 478 -12.54 1.91 12.04
N THR A 479 -12.64 1.33 13.25
CA THR A 479 -13.88 1.10 14.05
C THR A 479 -15.09 0.62 13.22
N THR A 480 -15.25 -0.69 13.15
CA THR A 480 -15.94 -1.49 12.11
C THR A 480 -17.48 -1.49 12.15
N PRO A 481 -18.19 -1.12 11.06
CA PRO A 481 -19.65 -1.15 11.02
C PRO A 481 -20.33 -2.43 10.58
N ASP A 482 -19.65 -3.25 9.80
CA ASP A 482 -20.17 -4.52 9.30
C ASP A 482 -19.45 -5.72 9.90
N PHE A 483 -18.36 -5.58 10.66
CA PHE A 483 -17.84 -6.69 11.46
C PHE A 483 -18.95 -7.24 12.37
N ASP A 484 -19.16 -8.56 12.30
CA ASP A 484 -20.06 -9.29 13.18
C ASP A 484 -19.25 -10.01 14.27
N SER A 485 -18.35 -10.91 13.87
CA SER A 485 -17.63 -11.74 14.83
C SER A 485 -16.37 -12.40 14.26
N TYR A 486 -15.42 -12.70 15.15
CA TYR A 486 -14.43 -13.76 14.92
C TYR A 486 -15.00 -15.07 15.47
N ARG A 487 -15.00 -16.12 14.64
CA ARG A 487 -15.42 -17.47 15.05
C ARG A 487 -14.25 -18.44 14.89
N ILE A 488 -13.87 -19.07 15.99
CA ILE A 488 -12.70 -19.94 16.05
C ILE A 488 -13.17 -21.39 15.95
N PHE A 489 -12.65 -22.12 14.98
CA PHE A 489 -12.95 -23.53 14.77
C PHE A 489 -11.69 -24.37 14.96
N ARG A 490 -11.88 -25.57 15.51
CA ARG A 490 -10.81 -26.53 15.82
C ARG A 490 -11.17 -27.93 15.32
N SER A 491 -10.17 -28.66 14.85
CA SER A 491 -10.25 -30.07 14.49
C SER A 491 -8.99 -30.84 14.96
N THR A 492 -9.06 -32.16 15.08
CA THR A 492 -7.89 -33.03 15.24
C THR A 492 -7.35 -33.54 13.89
N THR A 493 -7.99 -33.15 12.79
CA THR A 493 -7.59 -33.46 11.41
C THR A 493 -7.75 -32.24 10.51
N SER A 494 -6.79 -32.01 9.61
CA SER A 494 -6.89 -31.00 8.54
C SER A 494 -7.80 -31.48 7.39
N PRO A 495 -8.60 -30.61 6.74
CA PRO A 495 -8.73 -29.17 7.00
C PRO A 495 -9.82 -28.82 8.03
N VAL A 496 -9.62 -27.70 8.73
CA VAL A 496 -10.65 -27.05 9.55
C VAL A 496 -11.63 -26.33 8.64
N THR A 497 -12.92 -26.52 8.91
CA THR A 497 -14.07 -25.96 8.18
C THR A 497 -15.14 -25.46 9.17
N LEU A 498 -16.19 -24.82 8.68
CA LEU A 498 -17.35 -24.42 9.50
C LEU A 498 -18.13 -25.61 10.11
N GLU A 499 -17.89 -26.84 9.64
CA GLU A 499 -18.44 -28.08 10.22
C GLU A 499 -17.54 -28.65 11.34
N SER A 500 -16.37 -28.05 11.57
CA SER A 500 -15.47 -28.45 12.65
C SER A 500 -16.01 -27.98 14.01
N THR A 501 -15.31 -28.31 15.10
CA THR A 501 -15.77 -27.88 16.43
C THR A 501 -15.60 -26.37 16.58
N LEU A 502 -16.68 -25.63 16.75
CA LEU A 502 -16.64 -24.22 17.16
C LEU A 502 -16.16 -24.15 18.62
N VAL A 503 -15.07 -23.42 18.88
CA VAL A 503 -14.46 -23.30 20.21
C VAL A 503 -14.66 -21.93 20.85
N GLU A 504 -14.80 -20.87 20.05
CA GLU A 504 -15.02 -19.51 20.57
C GLU A 504 -15.73 -18.63 19.52
N THR A 505 -16.50 -17.64 19.98
CA THR A 505 -17.07 -16.58 19.15
C THR A 505 -16.97 -15.25 19.89
N THR A 506 -16.29 -14.27 19.29
CA THR A 506 -16.14 -12.93 19.87
C THR A 506 -16.61 -11.86 18.90
N ASP A 507 -17.40 -10.92 19.40
CA ASP A 507 -17.85 -9.70 18.72
C ASP A 507 -16.96 -8.50 19.07
N ASP A 508 -15.92 -8.68 19.92
CA ASP A 508 -14.91 -7.66 20.16
C ASP A 508 -13.84 -7.72 19.06
N VAL A 509 -13.90 -6.76 18.15
CA VAL A 509 -12.91 -6.59 17.06
C VAL A 509 -11.47 -6.45 17.57
N ASN A 510 -11.26 -6.05 18.84
CA ASN A 510 -9.94 -5.91 19.45
C ASN A 510 -9.45 -7.18 20.13
N GLN A 511 -10.31 -8.20 20.28
CA GLN A 511 -9.87 -9.50 20.75
C GLN A 511 -9.15 -10.22 19.61
N LEU A 512 -7.82 -10.17 19.65
CA LEU A 512 -6.92 -10.71 18.63
C LEU A 512 -6.17 -11.96 19.09
N SER A 513 -6.60 -12.55 20.20
CA SER A 513 -6.03 -13.79 20.73
C SER A 513 -7.04 -14.60 21.51
N PHE A 514 -6.79 -15.90 21.60
CA PHE A 514 -7.60 -16.85 22.35
C PHE A 514 -6.71 -17.97 22.90
N THR A 515 -7.01 -18.45 24.11
CA THR A 515 -6.33 -19.60 24.71
C THR A 515 -7.33 -20.68 25.05
N GLU A 516 -7.22 -21.83 24.39
CA GLU A 516 -8.00 -23.01 24.72
C GLU A 516 -7.27 -23.83 25.79
N THR A 517 -7.99 -24.24 26.83
CA THR A 517 -7.44 -25.00 27.99
C THR A 517 -8.14 -26.35 28.13
N ASN A 518 -7.62 -27.23 28.99
CA ASN A 518 -8.13 -28.60 29.21
C ASN A 518 -8.06 -29.51 27.96
N LEU A 519 -7.11 -29.25 27.07
CA LEU A 519 -6.89 -30.06 25.89
C LEU A 519 -6.20 -31.39 26.25
N GLN A 520 -6.50 -32.45 25.50
CA GLN A 520 -5.83 -33.74 25.66
C GLN A 520 -4.34 -33.58 25.36
N SER A 521 -3.47 -34.06 26.25
CA SER A 521 -2.00 -33.99 26.07
C SER A 521 -1.52 -34.86 24.90
N LYS A 522 -0.37 -34.50 24.30
CA LYS A 522 0.26 -35.19 23.15
C LYS A 522 -0.61 -35.30 21.91
N THR A 523 -1.62 -34.43 21.81
CA THR A 523 -2.60 -34.42 20.72
C THR A 523 -2.38 -33.20 19.84
N GLU A 524 -2.38 -33.41 18.53
CA GLU A 524 -2.30 -32.32 17.56
C GLU A 524 -3.69 -31.77 17.27
N PHE A 525 -3.79 -30.45 17.29
CA PHE A 525 -5.01 -29.71 17.02
C PHE A 525 -4.74 -28.70 15.91
N PHE A 526 -5.70 -28.57 15.00
CA PHE A 526 -5.72 -27.63 13.90
C PHE A 526 -6.75 -26.55 14.19
N TYR A 527 -6.43 -25.29 13.90
CA TYR A 527 -7.28 -24.12 14.13
C TYR A 527 -7.44 -23.28 12.87
N LYS A 528 -8.62 -22.67 12.72
CA LYS A 528 -8.88 -21.53 11.83
C LYS A 528 -9.76 -20.51 12.54
N VAL A 529 -9.52 -19.24 12.23
CA VAL A 529 -10.40 -18.12 12.58
C VAL A 529 -11.16 -17.72 11.33
N PHE A 530 -12.48 -17.62 11.45
CA PHE A 530 -13.35 -17.11 10.40
C PHE A 530 -13.82 -15.73 10.83
N VAL A 531 -13.58 -14.73 9.98
CA VAL A 531 -14.07 -13.37 10.17
C VAL A 531 -15.42 -13.27 9.49
N PHE A 532 -16.47 -12.93 10.25
CA PHE A 532 -17.82 -12.74 9.75
C PHE A 532 -18.19 -11.26 9.71
N ASP A 533 -18.94 -10.89 8.68
CA ASP A 533 -19.65 -9.62 8.64
C ASP A 533 -21.14 -9.77 9.04
N LYS A 534 -21.84 -8.64 9.18
CA LYS A 534 -23.26 -8.55 9.53
C LYS A 534 -24.19 -9.00 8.42
N ALA A 535 -23.70 -9.11 7.19
CA ALA A 535 -24.42 -9.76 6.09
C ALA A 535 -24.30 -11.31 6.17
N GLY A 536 -23.45 -11.83 7.05
CA GLY A 536 -23.19 -13.24 7.25
C GLY A 536 -22.16 -13.83 6.28
N LEU A 537 -21.49 -12.99 5.48
CA LEU A 537 -20.37 -13.43 4.66
C LEU A 537 -19.13 -13.60 5.53
N TYR A 538 -18.18 -14.38 5.06
CA TYR A 538 -16.99 -14.69 5.84
C TYR A 538 -15.74 -14.91 4.99
N ALA A 539 -14.59 -14.70 5.63
CA ALA A 539 -13.30 -15.16 5.15
C ALA A 539 -12.59 -15.99 6.21
N ALA A 540 -11.98 -17.08 5.76
CA ALA A 540 -11.19 -17.96 6.61
C ALA A 540 -9.74 -17.47 6.71
N SER A 541 -9.13 -17.62 7.89
CA SER A 541 -7.69 -17.48 8.05
C SER A 541 -6.92 -18.63 7.38
N ASN A 542 -5.59 -18.50 7.35
CA ASN A 542 -4.74 -19.68 7.20
C ASN A 542 -5.02 -20.68 8.33
N GLU A 543 -4.76 -21.96 8.06
CA GLU A 543 -4.79 -22.99 9.09
C GLU A 543 -3.48 -23.01 9.86
N VAL A 544 -3.55 -23.22 11.18
CA VAL A 544 -2.38 -23.49 12.01
C VAL A 544 -2.60 -24.77 12.79
N SER A 545 -1.52 -25.52 13.08
CA SER A 545 -1.58 -26.66 13.98
C SER A 545 -0.64 -26.48 15.17
N ALA A 546 -1.00 -27.12 16.28
CA ALA A 546 -0.20 -27.15 17.50
C ALA A 546 -0.45 -28.46 18.26
N LYS A 547 0.63 -29.02 18.84
CA LYS A 547 0.57 -30.27 19.60
C LYS A 547 0.77 -30.00 21.09
N THR A 548 -0.23 -30.37 21.90
CA THR A 548 -0.15 -30.32 23.36
C THR A 548 0.88 -31.31 23.89
N GLY A 549 1.41 -31.12 25.09
CA GLY A 549 2.36 -32.07 25.69
C GLY A 549 3.79 -31.98 25.15
N VAL A 550 4.06 -30.99 24.31
CA VAL A 550 5.39 -30.41 24.15
C VAL A 550 5.43 -29.25 25.13
N THR A 551 6.18 -29.35 26.22
CA THR A 551 6.47 -28.16 27.04
C THR A 551 7.22 -27.19 26.14
N ALA A 552 6.57 -26.11 25.70
CA ALA A 552 7.27 -25.01 25.08
C ALA A 552 8.30 -24.47 26.09
N PRO A 553 9.59 -24.37 25.75
CA PRO A 553 10.48 -23.49 26.48
C PRO A 553 9.99 -22.05 26.27
N PRO A 554 10.07 -21.17 27.28
CA PRO A 554 9.71 -19.77 27.12
C PRO A 554 10.56 -19.10 26.03
N GLU A 555 10.02 -18.05 25.39
CA GLU A 555 10.79 -17.17 24.50
C GLU A 555 12.10 -16.72 25.19
N GLY A 556 13.24 -16.89 24.49
CA GLY A 556 14.53 -16.38 24.98
C GLY A 556 15.80 -17.15 24.59
N PHE A 557 15.72 -18.27 23.86
CA PHE A 557 16.92 -18.94 23.37
C PHE A 557 17.51 -18.21 22.17
N TRP A 558 18.81 -17.88 22.22
CA TRP A 558 19.56 -17.17 21.18
C TRP A 558 19.83 -18.08 19.97
N SER A 559 18.76 -18.55 19.33
CA SER A 559 18.78 -19.66 18.37
C SER A 559 19.15 -19.26 16.94
N VAL A 560 19.17 -17.96 16.64
CA VAL A 560 19.54 -17.40 15.34
C VAL A 560 20.43 -16.16 15.52
N PHE A 561 21.04 -15.71 14.42
CA PHE A 561 21.77 -14.43 14.38
C PHE A 561 20.90 -13.31 14.96
N ARG A 562 21.47 -12.57 15.91
CA ARG A 562 20.88 -11.42 16.58
C ARG A 562 19.57 -11.77 17.30
N HIS A 563 19.53 -12.96 17.88
CA HIS A 563 18.46 -13.54 18.70
C HIS A 563 17.17 -13.94 17.98
N ASP A 564 16.68 -13.14 17.03
CA ASP A 564 15.38 -13.35 16.39
C ASP A 564 15.38 -13.02 14.89
N ALA A 565 14.25 -13.33 14.24
CA ALA A 565 14.06 -13.10 12.81
C ALA A 565 14.12 -11.62 12.40
N ARG A 566 13.88 -10.69 13.34
CA ARG A 566 14.00 -9.23 13.13
C ARG A 566 15.43 -8.72 13.35
N SER A 567 16.33 -9.60 13.76
CA SER A 567 17.72 -9.32 14.12
C SER A 567 17.88 -8.27 15.23
N THR A 568 16.98 -8.27 16.21
CA THR A 568 16.93 -7.20 17.23
C THR A 568 18.15 -7.13 18.15
N GLY A 569 18.83 -8.27 18.38
CA GLY A 569 19.92 -8.39 19.35
C GLY A 569 19.48 -8.29 20.81
N ARG A 570 18.19 -8.46 21.10
CA ARG A 570 17.62 -8.39 22.46
C ARG A 570 17.56 -9.78 23.10
N SER A 571 18.12 -9.95 24.30
CA SER A 571 17.92 -11.16 25.12
C SER A 571 16.84 -10.89 26.17
N THR A 572 15.88 -11.79 26.33
CA THR A 572 14.82 -11.66 27.37
C THR A 572 15.36 -11.94 28.77
N PHE A 573 16.62 -12.36 28.87
CA PHE A 573 17.28 -12.68 30.11
C PHE A 573 18.18 -11.55 30.58
N SER A 574 18.41 -11.49 31.89
CA SER A 574 19.30 -10.51 32.50
C SER A 574 20.75 -10.96 32.33
N GLY A 575 21.63 -10.08 31.86
CA GLY A 575 23.05 -10.38 31.82
C GLY A 575 23.75 -10.11 33.16
N PRO A 576 25.08 -10.34 33.24
CA PRO A 576 25.86 -10.06 34.43
C PRO A 576 25.84 -8.57 34.82
N THR A 577 25.47 -8.27 36.07
CA THR A 577 25.39 -6.89 36.60
C THR A 577 26.71 -6.36 37.18
N ALA A 578 27.74 -7.18 37.26
CA ALA A 578 29.10 -6.84 37.65
C ALA A 578 30.10 -7.61 36.77
N SER A 579 31.39 -7.27 36.85
CA SER A 579 32.43 -7.88 36.00
C SER A 579 32.44 -9.42 36.21
N PRO A 580 32.12 -10.21 35.17
CA PRO A 580 32.06 -11.66 35.29
C PRO A 580 33.46 -12.29 35.28
N SER A 581 33.54 -13.57 35.63
CA SER A 581 34.77 -14.37 35.54
C SER A 581 34.67 -15.39 34.41
N LEU A 582 35.83 -15.85 33.91
CA LEU A 582 35.88 -16.94 32.93
C LEU A 582 35.49 -18.25 33.61
N LEU A 583 34.33 -18.81 33.25
CA LEU A 583 33.87 -20.12 33.74
C LEU A 583 34.56 -21.25 32.98
N TRP A 584 34.58 -21.16 31.64
CA TRP A 584 35.30 -22.10 30.79
C TRP A 584 35.63 -21.51 29.42
N ASN A 585 36.58 -22.15 28.73
CA ASN A 585 36.97 -21.88 27.35
C ASN A 585 36.98 -23.21 26.57
N ALA A 586 36.16 -23.31 25.53
CA ALA A 586 36.04 -24.53 24.74
C ALA A 586 37.19 -24.71 23.72
N GLY A 587 37.98 -23.67 23.47
CA GLY A 587 39.11 -23.71 22.52
C GLY A 587 38.70 -23.84 21.05
N VAL A 588 37.40 -23.74 20.75
CA VAL A 588 36.82 -23.85 19.40
C VAL A 588 35.95 -22.65 19.09
N GLY A 589 35.64 -22.45 17.81
CA GLY A 589 34.78 -21.38 17.32
C GLY A 589 35.48 -20.45 16.33
N GLY A 590 34.77 -19.39 15.95
CA GLY A 590 35.21 -18.39 14.98
C GLY A 590 34.81 -16.99 15.42
N ARG A 591 34.68 -16.09 14.45
CA ARG A 591 34.44 -14.65 14.68
C ARG A 591 32.97 -14.31 14.99
N SER A 592 32.02 -15.11 14.54
CA SER A 592 30.59 -14.81 14.70
C SER A 592 30.04 -15.23 16.05
N GLU A 593 28.90 -14.65 16.45
CA GLU A 593 28.21 -15.01 17.68
C GLU A 593 27.80 -16.50 17.69
N PRO A 594 27.76 -17.14 18.88
CA PRO A 594 27.23 -18.48 19.01
C PRO A 594 25.69 -18.48 18.98
N ALA A 595 25.10 -19.55 18.46
CA ALA A 595 23.68 -19.84 18.62
C ALA A 595 23.47 -20.81 19.78
N ILE A 596 22.43 -20.59 20.57
CA ILE A 596 22.08 -21.44 21.72
C ILE A 596 20.76 -22.13 21.39
N GLY A 597 20.81 -23.47 21.29
CA GLY A 597 19.64 -24.29 21.07
C GLY A 597 18.71 -24.32 22.28
N PHE A 598 17.46 -24.72 22.06
CA PHE A 598 16.43 -24.83 23.09
C PHE A 598 16.74 -25.86 24.19
N ASP A 599 17.72 -26.74 23.97
CA ASP A 599 18.24 -27.70 24.95
C ASP A 599 19.48 -27.17 25.72
N GLY A 600 19.89 -25.93 25.47
CA GLY A 600 21.09 -25.32 26.04
C GLY A 600 22.40 -25.67 25.32
N THR A 601 22.35 -26.45 24.23
CA THR A 601 23.55 -26.72 23.42
C THR A 601 23.99 -25.45 22.70
N ILE A 602 25.29 -25.15 22.78
CA ILE A 602 25.89 -23.98 22.14
C ILE A 602 26.51 -24.40 20.80
N TYR A 603 26.12 -23.75 19.72
CA TYR A 603 26.57 -24.00 18.36
C TYR A 603 27.42 -22.84 17.86
N ILE A 604 28.61 -23.15 17.35
CA ILE A 604 29.51 -22.14 16.80
C ILE A 604 30.26 -22.67 15.58
N ILE A 605 30.42 -21.81 14.58
CA ILE A 605 31.17 -22.12 13.36
C ILE A 605 32.58 -21.56 13.47
N SER A 606 33.59 -22.35 13.10
CA SER A 606 34.97 -21.89 13.02
C SER A 606 35.31 -21.23 11.69
N ASP A 607 36.39 -20.45 11.68
CA ASP A 607 36.96 -19.85 10.46
C ASP A 607 37.34 -20.92 9.42
N SER A 608 37.55 -22.18 9.84
CA SER A 608 37.81 -23.35 8.99
C SER A 608 36.54 -24.09 8.51
N HIS A 609 35.37 -23.46 8.63
CA HIS A 609 34.06 -23.99 8.20
C HIS A 609 33.61 -25.28 8.93
N ALA A 610 34.08 -25.50 10.16
CA ALA A 610 33.57 -26.58 11.01
C ALA A 610 32.50 -26.04 11.96
N LEU A 611 31.38 -26.75 12.10
CA LEU A 611 30.38 -26.50 13.13
C LEU A 611 30.72 -27.33 14.36
N PHE A 612 30.72 -26.70 15.54
CA PHE A 612 30.88 -27.37 16.83
C PHE A 612 29.61 -27.24 17.64
N ALA A 613 29.16 -28.35 18.23
CA ALA A 613 28.16 -28.36 19.30
C ALA A 613 28.86 -28.55 20.64
N VAL A 614 28.63 -27.64 21.57
CA VAL A 614 29.30 -27.58 22.87
C VAL A 614 28.24 -27.63 23.96
N ASP A 615 28.46 -28.45 24.98
CA ASP A 615 27.57 -28.51 26.14
C ASP A 615 27.83 -27.35 27.11
N ASP A 616 26.96 -27.20 28.11
CA ASP A 616 27.06 -26.10 29.07
C ASP A 616 28.31 -26.14 29.97
N SER A 617 29.03 -27.27 29.98
CA SER A 617 30.31 -27.44 30.69
C SER A 617 31.53 -27.04 29.84
N GLY A 618 31.30 -26.63 28.58
CA GLY A 618 32.35 -26.27 27.63
C GLY A 618 32.96 -27.47 26.89
N ARG A 619 32.35 -28.66 26.96
CA ARG A 619 32.83 -29.86 26.24
C ARG A 619 32.17 -29.97 24.88
N ILE A 620 32.96 -30.33 23.88
CA ILE A 620 32.46 -30.58 22.53
C ILE A 620 31.64 -31.87 22.54
N LYS A 621 30.34 -31.77 22.25
CA LYS A 621 29.43 -32.91 22.04
C LYS A 621 29.76 -33.62 20.73
N TRP A 622 29.90 -32.84 19.67
CA TRP A 622 30.26 -33.30 18.34
C TRP A 622 30.78 -32.13 17.50
N SER A 623 31.43 -32.46 16.37
CA SER A 623 31.78 -31.49 15.33
C SER A 623 31.43 -32.03 13.95
N PHE A 624 31.14 -31.12 13.02
CA PHE A 624 30.87 -31.44 11.62
C PHE A 624 31.71 -30.53 10.72
N GLN A 625 32.51 -31.12 9.84
CA GLN A 625 33.34 -30.37 8.89
C GLN A 625 32.56 -30.13 7.59
N GLY A 626 32.24 -28.87 7.31
CA GLY A 626 31.67 -28.48 6.03
C GLY A 626 32.71 -28.46 4.90
N LYS A 627 32.23 -28.45 3.66
CA LYS A 627 33.04 -28.37 2.44
C LYS A 627 33.49 -26.93 2.20
N ALA A 628 34.76 -26.64 2.49
CA ALA A 628 35.38 -25.33 2.25
C ALA A 628 35.14 -24.83 0.80
N PRO A 629 35.04 -23.50 0.58
CA PRO A 629 34.93 -22.89 -0.75
C PRO A 629 36.01 -23.41 -1.69
N THR A 630 35.66 -23.64 -2.96
CA THR A 630 36.64 -23.76 -4.05
C THR A 630 37.00 -22.41 -4.69
N VAL A 631 36.41 -21.30 -4.22
CA VAL A 631 36.68 -19.96 -4.78
C VAL A 631 38.11 -19.50 -4.46
N SER A 632 38.77 -18.88 -5.44
CA SER A 632 40.17 -18.47 -5.36
C SER A 632 40.29 -16.94 -5.50
N PRO A 633 41.00 -16.23 -4.61
CA PRO A 633 41.68 -16.77 -3.42
C PRO A 633 40.69 -17.31 -2.39
N PRO A 634 41.08 -18.29 -1.54
CA PRO A 634 40.25 -18.71 -0.42
C PRO A 634 39.90 -17.45 0.37
N GLY A 635 38.61 -17.14 0.45
CA GLY A 635 38.12 -15.94 1.13
C GLY A 635 38.55 -15.94 2.61
N PRO A 636 38.43 -14.79 3.30
CA PRO A 636 38.55 -14.77 4.75
C PRO A 636 37.58 -15.80 5.37
N GLY A 637 37.93 -16.32 6.55
CA GLY A 637 37.19 -17.39 7.25
C GLY A 637 35.69 -17.12 7.43
N ASN A 638 34.94 -18.15 7.83
CA ASN A 638 33.47 -18.10 7.95
C ASN A 638 32.99 -17.03 8.96
N TRP A 639 32.03 -16.20 8.56
CA TRP A 639 31.44 -15.13 9.38
C TRP A 639 29.93 -15.30 9.63
N ALA A 640 29.39 -16.48 9.36
CA ALA A 640 27.99 -16.75 9.66
C ALA A 640 27.79 -17.26 11.09
N THR A 641 26.62 -16.96 11.63
CA THR A 641 26.07 -17.60 12.83
C THR A 641 25.16 -18.75 12.39
N PRO A 642 25.24 -19.95 12.99
CA PRO A 642 24.30 -21.03 12.67
C PRO A 642 22.88 -20.68 13.19
N ALA A 643 21.85 -21.29 12.60
CA ALA A 643 20.48 -21.17 13.06
C ALA A 643 19.96 -22.51 13.57
N VAL A 644 19.22 -22.52 14.67
CA VAL A 644 18.68 -23.75 15.29
C VAL A 644 17.17 -23.63 15.40
N ASP A 645 16.43 -24.57 14.81
CA ASP A 645 14.97 -24.57 14.96
C ASP A 645 14.51 -25.19 16.29
N ARG A 646 13.20 -25.11 16.56
CA ARG A 646 12.58 -25.65 17.77
C ARG A 646 12.70 -27.17 17.92
N SER A 647 13.00 -27.89 16.84
CA SER A 647 13.26 -29.33 16.87
C SER A 647 14.73 -29.68 17.14
N GLY A 648 15.59 -28.65 17.23
CA GLY A 648 17.03 -28.77 17.42
C GLY A 648 17.79 -29.06 16.11
N VAL A 649 17.14 -28.96 14.95
CA VAL A 649 17.84 -29.06 13.67
C VAL A 649 18.64 -27.77 13.46
N VAL A 650 19.91 -27.94 13.09
CA VAL A 650 20.87 -26.86 12.95
C VAL A 650 21.14 -26.59 11.47
N TYR A 651 20.80 -25.39 11.01
CA TYR A 651 21.07 -24.90 9.67
C TYR A 651 22.33 -24.05 9.69
N PHE A 652 23.32 -24.38 8.88
CA PHE A 652 24.56 -23.60 8.88
C PHE A 652 25.23 -23.54 7.49
N PRO A 653 25.81 -22.37 7.15
CA PRO A 653 26.53 -22.18 5.90
C PRO A 653 28.01 -22.53 6.07
N ALA A 654 28.55 -23.41 5.22
CA ALA A 654 29.94 -23.83 5.23
C ALA A 654 30.37 -24.26 3.82
N GLY A 655 30.29 -23.33 2.87
CA GLY A 655 30.46 -23.54 1.44
C GLY A 655 29.18 -24.03 0.80
N ASN A 656 28.74 -25.23 1.17
CA ASN A 656 27.36 -25.64 0.95
C ASN A 656 26.46 -25.12 2.08
N PHE A 657 25.15 -25.28 1.95
CA PHE A 657 24.19 -25.04 3.03
C PHE A 657 23.75 -26.38 3.62
N TYR A 658 23.94 -26.57 4.92
CA TYR A 658 23.71 -27.84 5.61
C TYR A 658 22.56 -27.70 6.60
N ALA A 659 21.80 -28.78 6.77
CA ALA A 659 20.98 -29.01 7.95
C ALA A 659 21.45 -30.28 8.66
N LEU A 660 21.72 -30.18 9.96
CA LEU A 660 22.11 -31.31 10.81
C LEU A 660 21.04 -31.59 11.85
N ASN A 661 20.85 -32.86 12.18
CA ASN A 661 20.07 -33.28 13.34
C ASN A 661 20.80 -32.88 14.64
N PRO A 662 20.10 -32.85 15.79
CA PRO A 662 20.71 -32.52 17.09
C PRO A 662 21.93 -33.38 17.49
N ASP A 663 22.02 -34.60 16.94
CA ASP A 663 23.12 -35.54 17.16
C ASP A 663 24.35 -35.31 16.25
N GLY A 664 24.29 -34.30 15.37
CA GLY A 664 25.37 -33.94 14.46
C GLY A 664 25.36 -34.69 13.13
N THR A 665 24.38 -35.58 12.90
CA THR A 665 24.22 -36.26 11.61
C THR A 665 23.60 -35.32 10.57
N ALA A 666 24.00 -35.43 9.31
CA ALA A 666 23.42 -34.63 8.23
C ALA A 666 21.96 -35.04 7.99
N LYS A 667 21.04 -34.07 8.10
CA LYS A 667 19.64 -34.21 7.71
C LYS A 667 19.50 -34.03 6.19
N TRP A 668 20.10 -32.96 5.67
CA TRP A 668 20.22 -32.70 4.24
C TRP A 668 21.37 -31.72 3.96
N VAL A 669 21.81 -31.69 2.71
CA VAL A 669 22.84 -30.76 2.21
C VAL A 669 22.37 -30.18 0.89
N PHE A 670 22.39 -28.87 0.76
CA PHE A 670 22.15 -28.17 -0.49
C PHE A 670 23.48 -27.83 -1.15
N GLU A 671 23.73 -28.47 -2.29
CA GLU A 671 24.92 -28.28 -3.11
C GLU A 671 24.53 -27.71 -4.47
N ASN A 672 24.92 -26.48 -4.75
CA ASN A 672 24.73 -25.86 -6.07
C ASN A 672 26.09 -25.31 -6.53
N GLY A 673 26.73 -25.97 -7.50
CA GLY A 673 28.19 -25.97 -7.68
C GLY A 673 28.90 -24.60 -7.76
N ASP A 674 28.23 -23.56 -8.27
CA ASP A 674 28.78 -22.20 -8.37
C ASP A 674 28.35 -21.26 -7.24
N GLU A 675 27.47 -21.74 -6.34
CA GLU A 675 26.99 -21.05 -5.15
C GLU A 675 27.84 -21.37 -3.93
N SER A 676 27.98 -20.37 -3.05
CA SER A 676 28.78 -20.51 -1.85
C SER A 676 28.11 -19.79 -0.68
N PHE A 677 27.88 -20.49 0.43
CA PHE A 677 27.25 -19.97 1.64
C PHE A 677 28.27 -19.91 2.78
N GLN A 678 28.79 -18.73 3.12
CA GLN A 678 29.93 -18.60 4.04
C GLN A 678 30.00 -17.30 4.86
N ARG A 679 29.07 -16.36 4.64
CA ARG A 679 29.14 -15.01 5.23
C ARG A 679 27.83 -14.55 5.84
N CYS A 680 26.73 -14.67 5.11
CA CYS A 680 25.42 -14.33 5.64
C CYS A 680 24.93 -15.44 6.58
N SER A 681 24.41 -15.06 7.74
CA SER A 681 23.75 -16.01 8.63
C SER A 681 22.37 -16.36 8.06
N PRO A 682 21.91 -17.62 8.16
CA PRO A 682 20.53 -17.97 7.86
C PRO A 682 19.58 -17.43 8.93
N THR A 683 18.34 -17.14 8.52
CA THR A 683 17.26 -16.70 9.39
C THR A 683 16.07 -17.65 9.26
N ILE A 684 15.42 -17.98 10.38
CA ILE A 684 14.25 -18.87 10.41
C ILE A 684 13.01 -18.01 10.66
N ALA A 685 12.03 -18.08 9.76
CA ALA A 685 10.73 -17.42 9.96
C ALA A 685 9.85 -18.16 10.97
N PRO A 686 8.84 -17.49 11.54
CA PRO A 686 7.88 -18.13 12.46
C PRO A 686 7.18 -19.37 11.89
N ASP A 687 6.99 -19.44 10.58
CA ASP A 687 6.38 -20.58 9.88
C ASP A 687 7.36 -21.75 9.62
N GLY A 688 8.62 -21.61 10.06
CA GLY A 688 9.68 -22.59 9.87
C GLY A 688 10.45 -22.47 8.55
N THR A 689 10.16 -21.48 7.69
CA THR A 689 10.94 -21.24 6.48
C THR A 689 12.35 -20.80 6.82
N ILE A 690 13.35 -21.40 6.15
CA ILE A 690 14.76 -21.05 6.32
C ILE A 690 15.20 -20.17 5.16
N TYR A 691 15.59 -18.94 5.45
CA TYR A 691 16.13 -18.01 4.47
C TYR A 691 17.65 -17.98 4.57
N ALA A 692 18.32 -18.18 3.43
CA ALA A 692 19.77 -18.14 3.34
C ALA A 692 20.20 -17.44 2.06
N MET A 693 21.20 -16.56 2.19
CA MET A 693 21.76 -15.87 1.04
C MET A 693 23.13 -16.42 0.66
N SER A 694 23.35 -16.58 -0.64
CA SER A 694 24.62 -17.01 -1.21
C SER A 694 25.56 -15.84 -1.49
N HIS A 695 26.84 -16.14 -1.70
CA HIS A 695 27.87 -15.19 -2.15
C HIS A 695 27.57 -14.59 -3.55
N ARG A 696 26.57 -15.09 -4.29
CA ARG A 696 26.14 -14.46 -5.55
C ARG A 696 24.95 -13.53 -5.39
N ALA A 697 24.54 -13.23 -4.15
CA ALA A 697 23.32 -12.48 -3.84
C ALA A 697 22.03 -13.20 -4.28
N ASN A 698 22.06 -14.54 -4.36
CA ASN A 698 20.84 -15.33 -4.50
C ASN A 698 20.27 -15.59 -3.10
N LEU A 699 19.03 -15.17 -2.89
CA LEU A 699 18.26 -15.43 -1.68
C LEU A 699 17.43 -16.69 -1.89
N TYR A 700 17.64 -17.68 -1.04
CA TYR A 700 16.93 -18.95 -1.07
C TYR A 700 15.97 -19.03 0.11
N ALA A 701 14.75 -19.52 -0.17
CA ALA A 701 13.79 -19.94 0.86
C ALA A 701 13.68 -21.47 0.84
N PHE A 702 14.03 -22.12 1.94
CA PHE A 702 13.97 -23.56 2.11
C PHE A 702 12.84 -23.96 3.05
N ASN A 703 12.20 -25.08 2.75
CA ASN A 703 11.43 -25.84 3.73
C ASN A 703 12.38 -26.54 4.73
N PRO A 704 11.89 -26.91 5.93
CA PRO A 704 12.68 -27.69 6.91
C PRO A 704 13.22 -29.04 6.39
N ASP A 705 12.62 -29.59 5.32
CA ASP A 705 13.06 -30.82 4.66
C ASP A 705 14.17 -30.60 3.60
N GLY A 706 14.55 -29.35 3.35
CA GLY A 706 15.59 -28.96 2.40
C GLY A 706 15.08 -28.69 0.98
N SER A 707 13.78 -28.87 0.70
CA SER A 707 13.20 -28.47 -0.58
C SER A 707 13.13 -26.94 -0.71
N ILE A 708 13.39 -26.42 -1.91
CA ILE A 708 13.36 -24.97 -2.18
C ILE A 708 11.90 -24.56 -2.38
N ARG A 709 11.44 -23.56 -1.62
CA ARG A 709 10.16 -22.87 -1.86
C ARG A 709 10.29 -21.93 -3.05
N TRP A 710 11.32 -21.09 -3.04
CA TRP A 710 11.64 -20.16 -4.11
C TRP A 710 13.10 -19.70 -4.02
N THR A 711 13.56 -19.09 -5.11
CA THR A 711 14.86 -18.42 -5.20
C THR A 711 14.67 -17.05 -5.83
N ALA A 712 15.30 -16.03 -5.25
CA ALA A 712 15.31 -14.67 -5.78
C ALA A 712 16.75 -14.26 -6.12
N ASP A 713 16.98 -13.87 -7.38
CA ASP A 713 18.25 -13.30 -7.83
C ASP A 713 18.26 -11.80 -7.50
N LEU A 714 19.05 -11.44 -6.49
CA LEU A 714 19.19 -10.07 -6.01
C LEU A 714 20.48 -9.40 -6.52
N GLY A 715 21.13 -9.92 -7.58
CA GLY A 715 22.10 -9.16 -8.36
C GLY A 715 23.45 -9.82 -8.67
N SER A 716 24.38 -9.03 -9.24
CA SER A 716 25.69 -9.51 -9.70
C SER A 716 26.74 -9.56 -8.58
N GLY A 717 26.65 -10.58 -7.71
CA GLY A 717 27.73 -11.00 -6.82
C GLY A 717 27.85 -10.25 -5.49
N ALA A 718 27.60 -10.95 -4.38
CA ALA A 718 28.02 -10.54 -3.04
C ALA A 718 29.53 -10.82 -2.88
N GLY A 719 30.39 -9.91 -3.34
CA GLY A 719 31.83 -10.16 -3.31
C GLY A 719 32.68 -8.91 -3.35
N LEU A 720 33.18 -8.49 -2.18
CA LEU A 720 34.61 -8.26 -1.87
C LEU A 720 34.85 -7.50 -0.53
N GLY A 721 33.94 -7.54 0.46
CA GLY A 721 34.23 -6.91 1.78
C GLY A 721 33.55 -7.59 2.97
N GLY A 722 34.36 -8.11 3.88
CA GLY A 722 34.23 -7.83 5.33
C GLY A 722 33.05 -8.30 6.19
N THR A 723 31.80 -8.32 5.73
CA THR A 723 30.69 -8.09 6.69
C THR A 723 29.44 -8.96 6.49
N PRO A 724 28.58 -9.15 7.53
CA PRO A 724 27.39 -9.99 7.45
C PRO A 724 26.27 -9.35 6.62
N CYS A 725 25.68 -10.19 5.77
CA CYS A 725 24.62 -9.86 4.82
C CYS A 725 23.32 -10.61 5.16
N SER A 726 23.05 -10.80 6.45
CA SER A 726 21.97 -11.64 6.95
C SER A 726 20.59 -10.99 6.72
N PRO A 727 19.57 -11.76 6.28
CA PRO A 727 18.22 -11.24 6.09
C PRO A 727 17.51 -10.99 7.43
N ALA A 728 16.77 -9.88 7.53
CA ALA A 728 15.82 -9.62 8.61
C ALA A 728 14.39 -9.69 8.08
N ILE A 729 13.45 -10.17 8.90
CA ILE A 729 12.07 -10.44 8.52
C ILE A 729 11.16 -9.48 9.28
N GLY A 730 10.36 -8.68 8.58
CA GLY A 730 9.33 -7.82 9.17
C GLY A 730 8.11 -8.62 9.65
N ASP A 731 7.26 -7.99 10.45
CA ASP A 731 6.06 -8.62 11.00
C ASP A 731 5.05 -9.07 9.91
N ASP A 732 5.11 -8.44 8.72
CA ASP A 732 4.34 -8.83 7.52
C ASP A 732 4.99 -9.93 6.67
N GLY A 733 6.11 -10.49 7.14
CA GLY A 733 6.92 -11.50 6.44
C GLY A 733 7.87 -10.94 5.37
N THR A 734 7.89 -9.61 5.15
CA THR A 734 8.82 -8.99 4.20
C THR A 734 10.26 -9.22 4.63
N LEU A 735 11.11 -9.66 3.71
CA LEU A 735 12.53 -9.83 3.94
C LEU A 735 13.29 -8.57 3.54
N TYR A 736 14.16 -8.10 4.44
CA TYR A 736 15.06 -6.98 4.21
C TYR A 736 16.48 -7.50 4.14
N VAL A 737 17.16 -7.21 3.03
CA VAL A 737 18.51 -7.72 2.74
C VAL A 737 19.37 -6.61 2.16
N ALA A 738 20.59 -6.47 2.68
CA ALA A 738 21.58 -5.58 2.09
C ALA A 738 22.37 -6.34 1.01
N VAL A 739 22.42 -5.79 -0.20
CA VAL A 739 23.15 -6.35 -1.33
C VAL A 739 24.03 -5.29 -2.00
N ARG A 740 24.99 -5.72 -2.81
CA ARG A 740 25.76 -4.82 -3.67
C ARG A 740 24.86 -4.29 -4.79
N GLY A 741 24.86 -2.97 -5.01
CA GLY A 741 23.80 -2.28 -5.77
C GLY A 741 23.54 -2.80 -7.19
N LEU A 742 22.25 -2.91 -7.54
CA LEU A 742 21.70 -3.34 -8.84
C LEU A 742 21.76 -2.23 -9.90
N THR A 743 21.86 -0.96 -9.47
CA THR A 743 21.82 0.20 -10.35
C THR A 743 23.24 0.65 -10.77
N PRO A 744 23.53 0.88 -12.07
CA PRO A 744 24.80 1.46 -12.50
C PRO A 744 25.10 2.78 -11.78
N GLY A 745 26.22 2.83 -11.05
CA GLY A 745 26.63 3.99 -10.24
C GLY A 745 26.23 3.94 -8.76
N ARG A 746 25.45 2.94 -8.34
CA ARG A 746 25.22 2.62 -6.92
C ARG A 746 26.14 1.49 -6.47
N THR A 747 26.65 1.59 -5.25
CA THR A 747 27.64 0.64 -4.70
C THR A 747 27.02 -0.37 -3.74
N SER A 748 25.91 -0.02 -3.07
CA SER A 748 25.15 -0.88 -2.14
C SER A 748 23.67 -0.53 -2.15
N GLU A 749 22.78 -1.49 -1.91
CA GLU A 749 21.32 -1.32 -1.86
C GLU A 749 20.71 -2.15 -0.72
N LEU A 750 19.69 -1.59 -0.06
CA LEU A 750 18.76 -2.35 0.76
C LEU A 750 17.61 -2.81 -0.13
N VAL A 751 17.34 -4.11 -0.14
CA VAL A 751 16.30 -4.73 -0.94
C VAL A 751 15.24 -5.29 -0.02
N ALA A 752 13.98 -4.94 -0.28
CA ALA A 752 12.83 -5.56 0.34
C ALA A 752 12.24 -6.60 -0.63
N VAL A 753 12.00 -7.80 -0.12
CA VAL A 753 11.47 -8.95 -0.87
C VAL A 753 10.21 -9.44 -0.17
N ASN A 754 9.15 -9.67 -0.94
CA ASN A 754 7.92 -10.25 -0.43
C ASN A 754 8.15 -11.70 0.06
N PRO A 755 7.27 -12.25 0.93
CA PRO A 755 7.38 -13.64 1.38
C PRO A 755 7.40 -14.70 0.27
N ASP A 756 6.90 -14.36 -0.92
CA ASP A 756 6.90 -15.21 -2.12
C ASP A 756 8.18 -15.14 -2.96
N GLY A 757 9.15 -14.32 -2.54
CA GLY A 757 10.42 -14.13 -3.23
C GLY A 757 10.42 -13.01 -4.27
N THR A 758 9.28 -12.33 -4.50
CA THR A 758 9.21 -11.22 -5.46
C THR A 758 9.79 -9.93 -4.87
N LEU A 759 10.44 -9.13 -5.71
CA LEU A 759 11.00 -7.83 -5.31
C LEU A 759 9.85 -6.87 -4.90
N LYS A 760 9.92 -6.33 -3.68
CA LYS A 760 8.96 -5.34 -3.16
C LYS A 760 9.41 -3.91 -3.45
N TRP A 761 10.65 -3.58 -3.07
CA TRP A 761 11.28 -2.28 -3.38
C TRP A 761 12.80 -2.34 -3.17
N THR A 762 13.52 -1.34 -3.68
CA THR A 762 14.95 -1.14 -3.42
C THR A 762 15.24 0.28 -2.90
N PHE A 763 16.25 0.39 -2.05
CA PHE A 763 16.73 1.66 -1.51
C PHE A 763 18.25 1.76 -1.66
N GLY A 764 18.74 2.83 -2.28
CA GLY A 764 20.18 3.03 -2.52
C GLY A 764 20.92 3.49 -1.26
N LEU A 765 22.02 2.82 -0.94
CA LEU A 765 22.91 3.18 0.18
C LEU A 765 24.20 3.85 -0.34
N PHE A 766 24.78 4.76 0.46
CA PHE A 766 26.06 5.39 0.11
C PHE A 766 27.24 4.47 0.45
N GLN A 767 28.03 4.11 -0.57
CA GLN A 767 29.27 3.33 -0.50
C GLN A 767 29.19 1.94 0.13
N PHE A 768 30.30 1.22 -0.01
CA PHE A 768 30.41 -0.20 0.26
C PHE A 768 30.99 -0.46 1.67
N GLU A 769 30.11 -0.57 2.66
CA GLU A 769 30.35 -1.35 3.89
C GLU A 769 29.02 -2.04 4.24
N GLU A 770 28.94 -3.35 3.98
CA GLU A 770 27.71 -4.14 4.15
C GLU A 770 27.38 -4.27 5.64
N THR A 771 26.14 -4.00 6.06
CA THR A 771 25.68 -4.32 7.43
C THR A 771 24.31 -4.99 7.33
N SER A 772 23.98 -5.87 8.28
CA SER A 772 22.68 -6.54 8.28
C SER A 772 21.59 -5.60 8.81
N PRO A 773 20.43 -5.50 8.13
CA PRO A 773 19.32 -4.68 8.59
C PRO A 773 18.71 -5.21 9.89
N VAL A 774 18.08 -4.32 10.65
CA VAL A 774 17.34 -4.66 11.87
C VAL A 774 15.95 -4.06 11.78
N VAL A 775 14.92 -4.83 12.11
CA VAL A 775 13.53 -4.37 12.11
C VAL A 775 13.11 -3.99 13.53
N GLY A 776 12.77 -2.72 13.73
CA GLY A 776 12.24 -2.18 14.98
C GLY A 776 10.82 -2.65 15.29
N ASP A 777 10.38 -2.49 16.54
CA ASP A 777 9.03 -2.87 16.97
C ASP A 777 7.91 -2.08 16.26
N ASP A 778 8.24 -0.92 15.69
CA ASP A 778 7.33 -0.10 14.89
C ASP A 778 7.46 -0.35 13.37
N GLY A 779 8.19 -1.40 12.98
CA GLY A 779 8.48 -1.77 11.60
C GLY A 779 9.59 -0.95 10.95
N THR A 780 10.21 0.02 11.64
CA THR A 780 11.32 0.79 11.06
C THR A 780 12.54 -0.10 10.81
N ILE A 781 13.09 -0.05 9.60
CA ILE A 781 14.31 -0.77 9.23
C ILE A 781 15.51 0.13 9.50
N TYR A 782 16.38 -0.33 10.40
CA TYR A 782 17.64 0.33 10.73
C TYR A 782 18.80 -0.32 9.99
N ILE A 783 19.59 0.48 9.28
CA ILE A 783 20.76 0.00 8.54
C ILE A 783 21.83 1.09 8.41
N SER A 784 23.10 0.70 8.46
CA SER A 784 24.25 1.59 8.25
C SER A 784 24.89 1.42 6.88
N SER A 785 25.56 2.47 6.39
CA SER A 785 26.28 2.47 5.11
C SER A 785 27.71 3.01 5.20
N GLY A 786 28.54 2.68 4.19
CA GLY A 786 29.99 2.89 4.13
C GLY A 786 30.53 4.32 4.05
N GLU A 787 29.74 5.33 4.39
CA GLU A 787 30.22 6.71 4.64
C GLU A 787 29.79 7.24 6.02
N GLY A 788 29.34 6.34 6.89
CA GLY A 788 28.88 6.67 8.23
C GLY A 788 27.51 7.26 8.31
N PHE A 789 26.67 6.94 7.34
CA PHE A 789 25.24 7.15 7.49
C PHE A 789 24.62 5.97 8.23
N LEU A 790 23.75 6.31 9.17
CA LEU A 790 22.75 5.42 9.72
C LEU A 790 21.39 5.88 9.23
N TYR A 791 20.56 4.94 8.78
CA TYR A 791 19.22 5.20 8.27
C TYR A 791 18.17 4.54 9.15
N GLY A 792 17.06 5.24 9.35
CA GLY A 792 15.77 4.64 9.67
C GLY A 792 14.88 4.70 8.42
N ILE A 793 14.46 3.56 7.92
CA ILE A 793 13.66 3.41 6.69
C ILE A 793 12.29 2.84 7.07
N ARG A 794 11.21 3.39 6.51
CA ARG A 794 9.86 2.87 6.75
C ARG A 794 9.63 1.56 5.97
N PRO A 795 8.67 0.70 6.38
CA PRO A 795 8.33 -0.53 5.63
C PRO A 795 8.02 -0.33 4.15
N ASN A 796 7.57 0.86 3.75
CA ASN A 796 7.29 1.22 2.35
C ASN A 796 8.53 1.69 1.56
N GLY A 797 9.74 1.59 2.12
CA GLY A 797 10.99 1.99 1.48
C GLY A 797 11.34 3.47 1.56
N THR A 798 10.48 4.31 2.17
CA THR A 798 10.77 5.75 2.34
C THR A 798 11.66 6.01 3.55
N VAL A 799 12.57 6.98 3.42
CA VAL A 799 13.44 7.37 4.54
C VAL A 799 12.60 8.02 5.65
N ARG A 800 12.68 7.48 6.87
CA ARG A 800 12.15 8.12 8.07
C ARG A 800 13.11 9.19 8.57
N TRP A 801 14.38 8.85 8.68
CA TRP A 801 15.47 9.76 9.01
C TRP A 801 16.79 9.18 8.48
N SER A 802 17.78 10.05 8.28
CA SER A 802 19.17 9.65 8.03
C SER A 802 20.10 10.51 8.87
N ARG A 803 21.23 9.92 9.30
CA ARG A 803 22.17 10.61 10.17
C ARG A 803 23.61 10.28 9.84
N LEU A 804 24.41 11.32 9.62
CA LEU A 804 25.85 11.20 9.44
C LEU A 804 26.55 11.15 10.80
N MET A 805 27.22 10.03 11.10
CA MET A 805 27.92 9.74 12.34
C MET A 805 29.39 10.20 12.35
N ARG A 806 29.91 10.70 11.21
CA ARG A 806 31.27 11.26 11.06
C ARG A 806 32.39 10.35 11.59
N SER A 807 32.43 9.09 11.16
CA SER A 807 33.54 8.15 11.44
C SER A 807 34.03 7.51 10.14
N SER A 808 35.25 6.97 10.17
CA SER A 808 35.97 6.51 8.98
C SER A 808 35.69 5.05 8.58
N SER A 809 34.92 4.28 9.37
CA SER A 809 34.50 2.89 9.07
C SER A 809 33.48 2.37 10.09
N PHE A 810 32.59 1.48 9.66
CA PHE A 810 31.50 0.87 10.44
C PHE A 810 31.39 -0.64 10.15
N PHE A 811 31.58 -1.46 11.18
CA PHE A 811 31.38 -2.91 11.09
C PHE A 811 30.27 -3.45 12.00
N SER A 812 29.62 -2.60 12.81
CA SER A 812 28.67 -3.06 13.82
C SER A 812 27.21 -2.93 13.40
N SER A 813 26.44 -4.02 13.61
CA SER A 813 24.99 -4.02 13.41
C SER A 813 24.28 -3.32 14.57
N VAL A 814 23.09 -2.77 14.31
CA VAL A 814 22.28 -2.08 15.31
C VAL A 814 21.72 -3.08 16.34
N SER A 815 21.60 -2.68 17.62
CA SER A 815 20.82 -3.42 18.62
C SER A 815 19.66 -2.59 19.12
N LEU A 816 18.53 -3.23 19.42
CA LEU A 816 17.36 -2.53 19.94
C LEU A 816 17.31 -2.54 21.46
N ASN A 817 16.86 -1.44 22.06
CA ASN A 817 16.55 -1.33 23.49
C ASN A 817 15.09 -1.73 23.75
N TYR A 818 14.78 -2.49 24.81
CA TYR A 818 13.41 -2.92 25.16
C TYR A 818 12.45 -1.80 25.52
N ALA A 819 12.97 -0.67 26.00
CA ALA A 819 12.20 0.49 26.44
C ALA A 819 12.48 1.72 25.55
N ASN A 820 11.48 2.56 25.40
CA ASN A 820 11.63 3.92 24.85
C ASN A 820 12.08 4.01 23.38
N GLY A 821 12.02 2.92 22.61
CA GLY A 821 12.33 2.93 21.17
C GLY A 821 13.76 3.36 20.83
N ARG A 822 14.73 3.16 21.74
CA ARG A 822 16.14 3.50 21.50
C ARG A 822 16.86 2.41 20.70
N ILE A 823 17.89 2.81 19.98
CA ILE A 823 18.80 1.91 19.28
C ILE A 823 20.23 2.16 19.75
N TYR A 824 21.03 1.08 19.81
CA TYR A 824 22.45 1.13 20.07
C TYR A 824 23.23 0.92 18.78
N PHE A 825 24.25 1.74 18.59
CA PHE A 825 25.10 1.73 17.41
C PHE A 825 26.55 2.00 17.80
N ALA A 826 27.53 1.36 17.15
CA ALA A 826 28.94 1.60 17.42
C ALA A 826 29.75 1.70 16.13
N ASN A 827 30.90 2.35 16.21
CA ASN A 827 31.80 2.49 15.07
C ASN A 827 33.17 1.88 15.33
N SER A 828 33.75 1.33 14.27
CA SER A 828 35.07 0.70 14.24
C SER A 828 36.18 1.69 13.86
N GLY A 829 35.85 2.80 13.18
CA GLY A 829 36.80 3.88 12.83
C GLY A 829 37.08 4.86 13.98
N PHE A 830 38.11 5.71 13.88
CA PHE A 830 38.39 6.73 14.90
C PHE A 830 37.52 7.98 14.67
N PRO A 831 36.93 8.61 15.73
CA PRO A 831 36.98 8.21 17.14
C PRO A 831 36.06 7.03 17.42
N PHE A 832 36.55 6.01 18.14
CA PHE A 832 35.77 4.81 18.46
C PHE A 832 34.69 5.15 19.47
N LYS A 833 33.42 5.04 19.09
CA LYS A 833 32.30 5.42 19.94
C LYS A 833 31.19 4.38 19.92
N LEU A 834 30.53 4.27 21.08
CA LEU A 834 29.22 3.66 21.26
C LEU A 834 28.20 4.79 21.38
N TYR A 835 27.08 4.64 20.69
CA TYR A 835 25.98 5.60 20.65
C TYR A 835 24.69 4.94 21.10
N SER A 836 23.86 5.72 21.79
CA SER A 836 22.42 5.46 21.87
C SER A 836 21.67 6.57 21.13
N LEU A 837 20.76 6.17 20.25
CA LEU A 837 19.91 7.05 19.47
C LEU A 837 18.44 6.78 19.79
N ASP A 838 17.63 7.82 19.68
CA ASP A 838 16.19 7.68 19.59
C ASP A 838 15.83 7.07 18.23
N GLY A 839 15.21 5.90 18.21
CA GLY A 839 14.89 5.16 16.98
C GLY A 839 13.84 5.84 16.12
N SER A 840 13.04 6.75 16.69
CA SER A 840 11.96 7.45 15.98
C SER A 840 12.45 8.63 15.14
N SER A 841 13.48 9.33 15.64
CA SER A 841 14.01 10.58 15.08
C SER A 841 15.47 10.47 14.60
N GLY A 842 16.19 9.44 15.03
CA GLY A 842 17.63 9.29 14.82
C GLY A 842 18.48 10.23 15.69
N ALA A 843 17.89 10.97 16.63
CA ALA A 843 18.64 11.88 17.49
C ALA A 843 19.57 11.09 18.44
N VAL A 844 20.83 11.52 18.58
CA VAL A 844 21.72 10.94 19.61
C VAL A 844 21.21 11.36 20.98
N VAL A 845 20.93 10.36 21.80
CA VAL A 845 20.64 10.52 23.22
C VAL A 845 21.95 10.66 23.98
N TRP A 846 22.91 9.75 23.73
CA TRP A 846 24.24 9.83 24.29
C TRP A 846 25.29 9.16 23.40
N GLU A 847 26.55 9.53 23.60
CA GLU A 847 27.72 8.86 23.01
C GLU A 847 28.78 8.59 24.09
N ARG A 848 29.54 7.51 23.92
CA ARG A 848 30.67 7.13 24.79
C ARG A 848 31.86 6.76 23.95
N VAL A 849 33.02 7.33 24.28
CA VAL A 849 34.28 6.94 23.66
C VAL A 849 34.73 5.62 24.26
N VAL A 850 35.03 4.67 23.39
CA VAL A 850 35.65 3.40 23.74
C VAL A 850 37.11 3.46 23.31
N ASN A 851 38.00 2.79 24.04
CA ASN A 851 39.46 2.90 23.86
C ASN A 851 39.98 2.29 22.53
N ARG A 852 39.15 1.48 21.86
CA ARG A 852 39.42 0.75 20.62
C ARG A 852 38.15 0.56 19.80
N GLY A 853 38.30 0.20 18.52
CA GLY A 853 37.19 -0.06 17.61
C GLY A 853 36.27 -1.15 18.15
N VAL A 854 34.96 -0.93 18.00
CA VAL A 854 33.92 -1.92 18.33
C VAL A 854 33.55 -2.62 17.03
N PHE A 855 33.84 -3.92 16.98
CA PHE A 855 33.51 -4.76 15.84
C PHE A 855 32.03 -5.19 15.87
N CYS A 856 31.54 -5.55 17.06
CA CYS A 856 30.20 -6.07 17.26
C CYS A 856 29.53 -5.39 18.46
N ILE A 857 28.29 -4.93 18.26
CA ILE A 857 27.40 -4.68 19.39
C ILE A 857 26.80 -6.04 19.70
N GLY A 858 27.10 -6.57 20.88
CA GLY A 858 26.59 -7.85 21.31
C GLY A 858 25.11 -7.77 21.64
N SER A 859 24.75 -8.34 22.78
CA SER A 859 23.36 -8.45 23.23
C SER A 859 22.93 -7.25 24.07
N VAL A 860 21.62 -6.99 24.08
CA VAL A 860 20.96 -6.08 25.02
C VAL A 860 20.07 -6.93 25.92
N ASP A 861 20.25 -6.87 27.24
CA ASP A 861 19.40 -7.61 28.18
C ASP A 861 18.05 -6.94 28.42
N GLN A 862 17.16 -7.64 29.13
CA GLN A 862 15.83 -7.12 29.50
C GLN A 862 15.85 -5.83 30.35
N HIS A 863 16.99 -5.49 30.95
CA HIS A 863 17.19 -4.27 31.72
C HIS A 863 17.85 -3.15 30.90
N ASN A 864 18.01 -3.35 29.59
CA ASN A 864 18.65 -2.44 28.66
C ASN A 864 20.13 -2.18 28.91
N ASN A 865 20.81 -3.13 29.56
CA ASN A 865 22.26 -3.15 29.55
C ASN A 865 22.74 -3.65 28.21
N VAL A 866 23.64 -2.90 27.58
CA VAL A 866 24.26 -3.28 26.30
C VAL A 866 25.64 -3.87 26.55
N PHE A 867 25.87 -5.07 26.01
CA PHE A 867 27.16 -5.76 26.08
C PHE A 867 27.88 -5.56 24.75
N VAL A 868 29.06 -4.94 24.79
CA VAL A 868 29.85 -4.63 23.59
C VAL A 868 31.26 -5.14 23.73
N ASN A 869 31.89 -5.48 22.62
CA ASN A 869 33.29 -5.90 22.61
C ASN A 869 34.11 -5.06 21.64
N ASN A 870 35.37 -4.82 22.00
CA ASN A 870 36.33 -4.11 21.16
C ASN A 870 37.32 -5.07 20.49
N ASP A 871 38.10 -4.54 19.54
CA ASP A 871 39.17 -5.26 18.82
C ASP A 871 40.34 -5.75 19.70
N SER A 872 40.31 -5.46 21.01
CA SER A 872 41.32 -5.84 22.00
C SER A 872 40.78 -6.84 23.02
N ASP A 873 39.75 -7.61 22.65
CA ASP A 873 39.18 -8.68 23.48
C ASP A 873 38.66 -8.19 24.85
N THR A 874 38.26 -6.91 24.93
CA THR A 874 37.63 -6.34 26.12
C THR A 874 36.13 -6.33 25.91
N VAL A 875 35.40 -6.91 26.86
CA VAL A 875 33.94 -6.86 26.94
C VAL A 875 33.54 -5.77 27.92
N PHE A 876 32.60 -4.92 27.52
CA PHE A 876 32.05 -3.86 28.34
C PHE A 876 30.56 -4.08 28.52
N SER A 877 30.04 -3.70 29.68
CA SER A 877 28.61 -3.52 29.91
C SER A 877 28.34 -2.04 30.18
N PHE A 878 27.38 -1.47 29.46
CA PHE A 878 26.86 -0.13 29.72
C PHE A 878 25.38 -0.20 30.05
N ASP A 879 24.90 0.63 30.97
CA ASP A 879 23.47 0.80 31.21
C ASP A 879 22.78 1.60 30.09
N GLN A 880 21.46 1.75 30.20
CA GLN A 880 20.66 2.48 29.22
C GLN A 880 20.99 3.98 29.07
N ASP A 881 21.66 4.56 30.07
CA ASP A 881 22.07 5.97 30.10
C ASP A 881 23.55 6.15 29.69
N GLY A 882 24.21 5.05 29.34
CA GLY A 882 25.58 4.99 28.87
C GLY A 882 26.61 5.02 30.00
N ASN A 883 26.23 4.73 31.23
CA ASN A 883 27.20 4.57 32.32
C ASN A 883 27.85 3.19 32.20
N LEU A 884 29.17 3.13 32.38
CA LEU A 884 29.90 1.87 32.39
C LEU A 884 29.54 1.10 33.67
N ASN A 885 28.93 -0.08 33.51
CA ASN A 885 28.68 -1.00 34.62
C ASN A 885 29.99 -1.71 35.01
N TRP A 886 30.68 -2.27 34.02
CA TRP A 886 31.94 -2.98 34.19
C TRP A 886 32.66 -3.18 32.85
N GLU A 887 33.97 -3.43 32.92
CA GLU A 887 34.80 -3.89 31.82
C GLU A 887 35.55 -5.16 32.22
N LEU A 888 35.80 -6.05 31.25
CA LEU A 888 36.52 -7.30 31.44
C LEU A 888 37.45 -7.54 30.25
N PHE A 889 38.75 -7.68 30.53
CA PHE A 889 39.71 -8.16 29.54
C PHE A 889 39.70 -9.68 29.49
N VAL A 890 39.35 -10.24 28.33
CA VAL A 890 39.21 -11.69 28.14
C VAL A 890 40.48 -12.23 27.47
N ASP A 891 41.35 -12.90 28.24
CA ASP A 891 42.70 -13.30 27.82
C ASP A 891 42.75 -14.13 26.51
N ARG A 892 43.87 -14.01 25.79
CA ARG A 892 44.18 -14.71 24.53
C ARG A 892 44.85 -16.04 24.83
N VAL A 893 44.09 -17.12 24.83
CA VAL A 893 44.66 -18.47 24.83
C VAL A 893 44.86 -18.93 23.39
N GLY A 894 46.10 -19.02 22.93
CA GLY A 894 46.48 -19.60 21.63
C GLY A 894 46.40 -18.59 20.47
N GLY A 895 47.55 -18.29 19.86
CA GLY A 895 47.68 -17.25 18.84
C GLY A 895 46.84 -17.45 17.57
N GLN A 896 46.60 -16.32 16.90
CA GLN A 896 46.02 -16.08 15.56
C GLN A 896 44.54 -15.67 15.43
N PHE A 897 43.73 -15.66 16.49
CA PHE A 897 42.39 -15.07 16.39
C PHE A 897 42.45 -13.56 16.66
N GLU A 898 42.18 -12.75 15.62
CA GLU A 898 41.93 -11.31 15.77
C GLU A 898 40.67 -11.13 16.61
N GLY A 899 40.72 -10.30 17.65
CA GLY A 899 39.67 -10.11 18.67
C GLY A 899 38.37 -9.50 18.16
N ARG A 900 37.65 -10.22 17.31
CA ARG A 900 36.45 -9.79 16.58
C ARG A 900 35.23 -10.66 16.89
N GLY A 901 35.14 -11.16 18.12
CA GLY A 901 33.98 -11.92 18.59
C GLY A 901 32.72 -11.07 18.75
N CYS A 902 31.60 -11.69 19.15
CA CYS A 902 30.37 -11.06 19.59
C CYS A 902 29.94 -11.71 20.92
N THR A 903 29.14 -11.01 21.73
CA THR A 903 28.61 -11.52 23.01
C THR A 903 27.11 -11.74 22.98
N VAL A 904 26.67 -12.87 23.53
CA VAL A 904 25.24 -13.21 23.68
C VAL A 904 24.92 -13.51 25.14
N VAL A 905 23.78 -13.03 25.64
CA VAL A 905 23.26 -13.36 26.97
C VAL A 905 22.38 -14.60 26.84
N GLY A 906 22.80 -15.69 27.50
CA GLY A 906 22.07 -16.95 27.52
C GLY A 906 20.93 -16.96 28.53
N SER A 907 20.11 -18.01 28.47
CA SER A 907 18.95 -18.21 29.37
C SER A 907 19.30 -18.41 30.84
N ASP A 908 20.55 -18.76 31.11
CA ASP A 908 21.13 -18.89 32.44
C ASP A 908 21.71 -17.56 32.98
N GLY A 909 21.55 -16.47 32.24
CA GLY A 909 21.97 -15.12 32.64
C GLY A 909 23.47 -14.87 32.55
N VAL A 910 24.21 -15.76 31.91
CA VAL A 910 25.66 -15.61 31.66
C VAL A 910 25.93 -15.08 30.25
N LEU A 911 27.17 -14.66 30.01
CA LEU A 911 27.61 -14.22 28.70
C LEU A 911 28.39 -15.33 27.98
N TYR A 912 28.03 -15.59 26.74
CA TYR A 912 28.83 -16.40 25.82
C TYR A 912 29.55 -15.48 24.84
N TYR A 913 30.87 -15.60 24.76
CA TYR A 913 31.75 -14.79 23.91
C TYR A 913 32.39 -15.66 22.84
N SER A 914 32.32 -15.25 21.58
CA SER A 914 33.04 -15.93 20.48
C SER A 914 34.50 -15.44 20.35
N SER A 915 35.35 -16.26 19.74
CA SER A 915 36.79 -15.99 19.50
C SER A 915 37.78 -16.18 20.68
N PRO A 916 38.06 -17.44 21.10
CA PRO A 916 37.27 -18.67 20.95
C PRO A 916 36.05 -18.66 21.89
N LEU A 917 35.15 -19.65 21.74
CA LEU A 917 33.95 -19.78 22.57
C LEU A 917 34.29 -19.88 24.06
N LYS A 918 33.82 -18.89 24.83
CA LYS A 918 33.99 -18.79 26.29
C LYS A 918 32.64 -18.54 26.95
N LYS A 919 32.49 -19.04 28.17
CA LYS A 919 31.36 -18.73 29.06
C LYS A 919 31.85 -17.86 30.21
N LEU A 920 31.19 -16.74 30.45
CA LEU A 920 31.55 -15.72 31.42
C LEU A 920 30.38 -15.53 32.40
N GLY A 921 30.60 -15.77 33.69
CA GLY A 921 29.57 -15.70 34.73
C GLY A 921 30.14 -15.50 36.13
N PHE A 922 29.27 -15.56 37.14
CA PHE A 922 29.62 -15.40 38.55
C PHE A 922 29.90 -16.73 39.26
#